data_AF-A0A451ACS0-F1
#
_entry.id   AF-A0A451ACS0-F1
#
_cell.length_a   1.000
_cell.length_b   1.000
_cell.length_c   1.000
_cell.angle_alpha   90.00
_cell.angle_beta   90.00
_cell.angle_gamma   90.00
#
_symmetry.space_group_name_H-M   'P 1'
#
loop_
_entity.id
_entity.type
_entity.pdbx_description
1 polymer ?
#
loop_
_entity_poly.entity_id
_entity_poly.type
_entity_poly.pdbx_seq_one_letter_code
_entity_poly.pdbx_strand_id
1 'polypeptide(L)'
;LPREKQKPGYYTDGILAPAYFMFDIAGKSTDKFKRAYEERFPGHRPDAGAISTYDAMGLAIEAIEETHALGNNKEKRRANIRDYISGFHKNTGDFYEGAMGNIFFDGEGNAITDVPIAFLLNRQIISAPIQMAEISDPKELDRLGRRVLDGRFDEKKGHVFKIDSKDKTKFFNRVNAVYSGVRINGISDIDAEALTYFLDAYLWFRFDEDPELDRIKLNREGKPAEEYLGNIEFLNAIGDVDVIEEESVEPGPRMGELGYSLYRVKGRFRARFNPESYARGESTLELNFRHRTLPRERLIFVQDILGIYEPQKDSPDAKKIESQILSPATGWEIRKITYHLDTMDAPTLGNPELFGKRSDEVEFSRYNSNITIGEIGIAIMGVFFSNFLLHLLALIVITTILLILYIRYRKYSARSWFSNPILYIVFFISTGLAILNWNTESMNLIYLDFITKTMDISWWIVLGMILSFSTKIFIFAPLEEKTGRKIPTIIPRMTGLTIYILMLFGITAFVLDYKVTSLLATSGVLAMIIGLAIQTNLSNIFSGIAINLEHPFRIGDLVKIGDFDEGKVINVTWRSVRIRTPDNHIIYIPNSIAAESITHNFTPSLEGRDSIRVKDKKFILSFTVDVCPEEEPSKIKRILEEAIEKIARENQGILLEPEPVIKFLGIREHSAGGYVAQYEVMVSIEDYKKKKAYSDQLWDGIWNQLSKAGCLRSAFAG
;
A
#
# COMPACT_ATOMS: atom_id res chain seq x y z
N LEU A 1 18.38 6.87 51.41
CA LEU A 1 19.79 6.56 51.76
C LEU A 1 20.72 7.19 50.72
N PRO A 2 21.76 7.96 51.10
CA PRO A 2 22.65 8.63 50.14
C PRO A 2 23.42 7.67 49.22
N ARG A 3 23.90 6.54 49.77
CA ARG A 3 24.60 5.50 49.00
C ARG A 3 23.69 4.81 47.96
N GLU A 4 22.43 4.63 48.32
CA GLU A 4 21.37 4.08 47.45
C GLU A 4 21.02 5.02 46.28
N LYS A 5 21.21 6.34 46.43
CA LYS A 5 21.05 7.31 45.33
C LYS A 5 22.26 7.34 44.38
N GLN A 6 23.46 7.02 44.87
CA GLN A 6 24.69 7.00 44.08
C GLN A 6 24.89 5.67 43.33
N LYS A 7 24.55 4.55 43.98
CA LYS A 7 24.51 3.20 43.39
C LYS A 7 23.15 2.58 43.71
N PRO A 8 22.20 2.58 42.77
CA PRO A 8 20.93 1.86 42.95
C PRO A 8 21.23 0.40 43.30
N GLY A 9 20.59 -0.12 44.34
CA GLY A 9 20.82 -1.49 44.80
C GLY A 9 21.90 -1.64 45.88
N TYR A 10 22.56 -0.56 46.31
CA TYR A 10 23.67 -0.63 47.29
C TYR A 10 23.38 -1.45 48.56
N TYR A 11 22.15 -1.40 49.08
CA TYR A 11 21.76 -2.15 50.28
C TYR A 11 20.98 -3.43 49.99
N THR A 12 20.55 -3.64 48.75
CA THR A 12 19.59 -4.69 48.40
C THR A 12 20.16 -5.71 47.43
N ASP A 13 21.20 -5.34 46.68
CA ASP A 13 21.86 -6.23 45.74
C ASP A 13 22.49 -7.41 46.46
N GLY A 14 22.31 -8.61 45.92
CA GLY A 14 22.81 -9.84 46.52
C GLY A 14 21.84 -10.53 47.48
N ILE A 15 20.66 -9.95 47.75
CA ILE A 15 19.63 -10.62 48.56
C ILE A 15 19.00 -11.74 47.74
N LEU A 16 19.05 -12.96 48.30
CA LEU A 16 18.28 -14.11 47.84
C LEU A 16 16.98 -14.21 48.65
N ALA A 17 15.86 -14.41 47.97
CA ALA A 17 14.56 -14.59 48.61
C ALA A 17 13.71 -15.60 47.85
N PRO A 18 12.93 -16.46 48.53
CA PRO A 18 11.90 -17.24 47.85
C PRO A 18 10.86 -16.28 47.26
N ALA A 19 10.53 -16.46 45.99
CA ALA A 19 9.50 -15.71 45.31
C ALA A 19 8.31 -16.62 45.01
N TYR A 20 7.11 -16.07 45.08
CA TYR A 20 5.89 -16.80 44.73
C TYR A 20 5.81 -17.05 43.22
N PHE A 21 6.25 -16.08 42.41
CA PHE A 21 6.30 -16.15 40.96
C PHE A 21 7.33 -15.15 40.44
N MET A 22 7.97 -15.44 39.31
CA MET A 22 8.87 -14.50 38.64
C MET A 22 8.54 -14.43 37.15
N PHE A 23 8.50 -13.21 36.62
CA PHE A 23 8.11 -12.94 35.23
C PHE A 23 9.21 -13.25 34.20
N ASP A 24 10.41 -13.59 34.64
CA ASP A 24 11.56 -13.91 33.78
C ASP A 24 11.69 -15.41 33.45
N ILE A 25 11.02 -16.29 34.22
CA ILE A 25 10.81 -17.71 33.93
C ILE A 25 9.43 -17.99 33.30
N ALA A 26 8.77 -16.93 32.88
CA ALA A 26 7.39 -16.88 32.47
C ALA A 26 7.09 -17.63 31.16
N GLY A 27 5.98 -18.37 31.18
CA GLY A 27 5.43 -19.06 30.03
C GLY A 27 4.76 -18.13 29.01
N LYS A 28 4.35 -18.70 27.87
CA LYS A 28 3.50 -18.00 26.88
C LYS A 28 2.22 -17.40 27.50
N SER A 29 1.57 -18.14 28.40
CA SER A 29 0.34 -17.70 29.09
C SER A 29 0.58 -16.51 30.01
N THR A 30 1.74 -16.45 30.67
CA THR A 30 2.15 -15.30 31.47
C THR A 30 2.35 -14.06 30.60
N ASP A 31 3.04 -14.18 29.46
CA ASP A 31 3.26 -13.06 28.54
C ASP A 31 1.93 -12.52 27.98
N LYS A 32 0.98 -13.42 27.68
CA LYS A 32 -0.40 -13.05 27.31
C LYS A 32 -1.10 -12.28 28.43
N PHE A 33 -1.04 -12.76 29.66
CA PHE A 33 -1.61 -12.09 30.83
C PHE A 33 -0.97 -10.71 31.05
N LYS A 34 0.37 -10.63 31.06
CA LYS A 34 1.12 -9.40 31.29
C LYS A 34 0.71 -8.30 30.31
N ARG A 35 0.56 -8.66 29.03
CA ARG A 35 0.09 -7.72 28.00
C ARG A 35 -1.34 -7.27 28.22
N ALA A 36 -2.26 -8.22 28.44
CA ALA A 36 -3.66 -7.88 28.69
C ALA A 36 -3.79 -6.95 29.91
N TYR A 37 -2.95 -7.16 30.93
CA TYR A 37 -2.87 -6.30 32.09
C TYR A 37 -2.33 -4.90 31.76
N GLU A 38 -1.19 -4.78 31.09
CA GLU A 38 -0.57 -3.49 30.74
C GLU A 38 -1.42 -2.68 29.74
N GLU A 39 -2.12 -3.34 28.82
CA GLU A 39 -3.08 -2.70 27.91
C GLU A 39 -4.30 -2.17 28.66
N ARG A 40 -4.79 -2.92 29.64
CA ARG A 40 -5.92 -2.51 30.48
C ARG A 40 -5.54 -1.43 31.48
N PHE A 41 -4.30 -1.46 31.98
CA PHE A 41 -3.76 -0.57 33.00
C PHE A 41 -2.44 0.07 32.54
N PRO A 42 -2.48 1.03 31.59
CA PRO A 42 -1.27 1.67 31.08
C PRO A 42 -0.40 2.27 32.19
N GLY A 43 0.91 2.06 32.10
CA GLY A 43 1.89 2.55 33.08
C GLY A 43 2.04 1.70 34.35
N HIS A 44 1.26 0.63 34.51
CA HIS A 44 1.35 -0.29 35.65
C HIS A 44 1.82 -1.66 35.18
N ARG A 45 2.82 -2.24 35.86
CA ARG A 45 3.25 -3.63 35.63
C ARG A 45 2.50 -4.56 36.58
N PRO A 46 2.10 -5.77 36.13
CA PRO A 46 1.50 -6.75 37.02
C PRO A 46 2.54 -7.24 38.04
N ASP A 47 2.07 -7.56 39.24
CA ASP A 47 2.84 -8.23 40.27
C ASP A 47 2.39 -9.69 40.44
N ALA A 48 3.05 -10.42 41.34
CA ALA A 48 2.69 -11.80 41.65
C ALA A 48 1.27 -11.92 42.24
N GLY A 49 0.75 -10.87 42.89
CA GLY A 49 -0.61 -10.83 43.42
C GLY A 49 -1.66 -10.75 42.31
N ALA A 50 -1.40 -9.94 41.29
CA ALA A 50 -2.29 -9.78 40.14
C ALA A 50 -2.44 -11.09 39.35
N ILE A 51 -1.32 -11.75 39.02
CA ILE A 51 -1.35 -12.99 38.23
C ILE A 51 -1.94 -14.17 39.02
N SER A 52 -1.65 -14.28 40.31
CA SER A 52 -2.21 -15.32 41.16
C SER A 52 -3.72 -15.16 41.36
N THR A 53 -4.21 -13.93 41.49
CA THR A 53 -5.65 -13.65 41.57
C THR A 53 -6.34 -13.97 40.25
N TYR A 54 -5.68 -13.70 39.13
CA TYR A 54 -6.17 -14.04 37.80
C TYR A 54 -6.36 -15.56 37.65
N ASP A 55 -5.35 -16.34 38.03
CA ASP A 55 -5.43 -17.81 37.95
C ASP A 55 -6.43 -18.40 38.95
N ALA A 56 -6.47 -17.88 40.18
CA ALA A 56 -7.43 -18.32 41.19
C ALA A 56 -8.88 -18.10 40.73
N MET A 57 -9.16 -16.96 40.08
CA MET A 57 -10.49 -16.71 39.53
C MET A 57 -10.78 -17.53 38.28
N GLY A 58 -9.80 -17.73 37.40
CA GLY A 58 -9.96 -18.59 36.24
C GLY A 58 -10.28 -20.03 36.64
N LEU A 59 -9.54 -20.60 37.59
CA LEU A 59 -9.80 -21.91 38.17
C LEU A 59 -11.20 -21.99 38.80
N ALA A 60 -11.60 -20.96 39.55
CA ALA A 60 -12.93 -20.92 40.15
C ALA A 60 -14.05 -20.88 39.11
N ILE A 61 -13.88 -20.12 38.02
CA ILE A 61 -14.85 -20.04 36.92
C ILE A 61 -14.94 -21.37 36.19
N GLU A 62 -13.82 -21.98 35.82
CA GLU A 62 -13.78 -23.28 35.14
C GLU A 62 -14.45 -24.37 35.99
N ALA A 63 -14.07 -24.45 37.27
CA ALA A 63 -14.68 -25.41 38.18
C ALA A 63 -16.19 -25.16 38.36
N ILE A 64 -16.63 -23.90 38.32
CA ILE A 64 -18.06 -23.56 38.35
C ILE A 64 -18.74 -24.00 37.06
N GLU A 65 -18.17 -23.75 35.88
CA GLU A 65 -18.76 -24.12 34.59
C GLU A 65 -18.93 -25.64 34.44
N GLU A 66 -17.89 -26.41 34.76
CA GLU A 66 -17.89 -27.87 34.65
C GLU A 66 -18.84 -28.54 35.67
N THR A 67 -19.06 -27.91 36.82
CA THR A 67 -19.91 -28.46 37.89
C THR A 67 -21.28 -27.81 37.98
N HIS A 68 -21.58 -26.76 37.19
CA HIS A 68 -22.77 -25.91 37.34
C HIS A 68 -24.10 -26.66 37.21
N ALA A 69 -24.08 -27.79 36.50
CA ALA A 69 -25.24 -28.65 36.27
C ALA A 69 -25.50 -29.68 37.40
N LEU A 70 -24.58 -29.83 38.35
CA LEU A 70 -24.63 -30.87 39.37
C LEU A 70 -24.98 -30.28 40.74
N GLY A 71 -26.22 -30.50 41.20
CA GLY A 71 -26.63 -30.28 42.60
C GLY A 71 -27.71 -29.21 42.81
N ASN A 72 -28.78 -29.58 43.53
CA ASN A 72 -29.97 -28.74 43.73
C ASN A 72 -29.83 -27.70 44.86
N ASN A 73 -28.77 -27.75 45.67
CA ASN A 73 -28.55 -26.85 46.81
C ASN A 73 -27.11 -26.31 46.85
N LYS A 74 -26.86 -25.32 47.72
CA LYS A 74 -25.57 -24.61 47.82
C LYS A 74 -24.44 -25.52 48.30
N GLU A 75 -24.72 -26.41 49.25
CA GLU A 75 -23.72 -27.32 49.84
C GLU A 75 -23.25 -28.35 48.82
N LYS A 76 -24.17 -28.96 48.07
CA LYS A 76 -23.84 -29.95 47.05
C LYS A 76 -23.06 -29.33 45.88
N ARG A 77 -23.41 -28.11 45.46
CA ARG A 77 -22.62 -27.36 44.46
C ARG A 77 -21.20 -27.07 44.93
N ARG A 78 -21.03 -26.65 46.19
CA ARG A 78 -19.70 -26.42 46.78
C ARG A 78 -18.88 -27.70 46.93
N ALA A 79 -19.53 -28.80 47.32
CA ALA A 79 -18.88 -30.10 47.38
C ALA A 79 -18.40 -30.53 45.98
N ASN A 80 -19.24 -30.42 44.96
CA ASN A 80 -18.87 -30.76 43.58
C ASN A 80 -17.71 -29.91 43.05
N ILE A 81 -17.71 -28.59 43.28
CA ILE A 81 -16.60 -27.71 42.90
C ILE A 81 -15.30 -28.14 43.59
N ARG A 82 -15.35 -28.39 44.91
CA ARG A 82 -14.18 -28.83 45.67
C ARG A 82 -13.67 -30.18 45.16
N ASP A 83 -14.58 -31.12 44.92
CA ASP A 83 -14.24 -32.47 44.47
C ASP A 83 -13.64 -32.42 43.04
N TYR A 84 -14.14 -31.53 42.16
CA TYR A 84 -13.54 -31.24 40.85
C TYR A 84 -12.12 -30.68 40.98
N ILE A 85 -11.91 -29.63 41.78
CA ILE A 85 -10.58 -29.03 41.98
C ILE A 85 -9.62 -30.04 42.63
N SER A 86 -10.11 -30.88 43.55
CA SER A 86 -9.30 -31.95 44.14
C SER A 86 -8.90 -33.05 43.15
N GLY A 87 -9.50 -33.10 41.96
CA GLY A 87 -9.06 -34.00 40.89
C GLY A 87 -7.71 -33.62 40.28
N PHE A 88 -7.29 -32.35 40.40
CA PHE A 88 -6.04 -31.84 39.83
C PHE A 88 -4.83 -32.25 40.69
N HIS A 89 -4.35 -33.48 40.49
CA HIS A 89 -3.22 -34.04 41.23
C HIS A 89 -2.01 -34.31 40.33
N LYS A 90 -0.81 -33.91 40.79
CA LYS A 90 0.47 -34.14 40.07
C LYS A 90 0.74 -35.60 39.72
N ASN A 91 0.16 -36.54 40.47
CA ASN A 91 0.31 -37.98 40.24
C ASN A 91 -0.71 -38.58 39.24
N THR A 92 -1.86 -37.93 39.04
CA THR A 92 -2.87 -38.35 38.05
C THR A 92 -2.60 -37.73 36.68
N GLY A 93 -1.89 -36.59 36.65
CA GLY A 93 -1.58 -35.86 35.43
C GLY A 93 -2.61 -34.79 35.08
N ASP A 94 -3.68 -34.67 35.86
CA ASP A 94 -4.69 -33.63 35.70
C ASP A 94 -4.21 -32.32 36.33
N PHE A 95 -4.33 -31.22 35.58
CA PHE A 95 -3.92 -29.88 36.02
C PHE A 95 -4.84 -28.79 35.48
N TYR A 96 -4.81 -27.64 36.15
CA TYR A 96 -5.37 -26.41 35.60
C TYR A 96 -4.26 -25.61 34.90
N GLU A 97 -4.48 -25.22 33.65
CA GLU A 97 -3.53 -24.43 32.86
C GLU A 97 -3.73 -22.93 33.14
N GLY A 98 -2.98 -22.39 34.10
CA GLY A 98 -3.00 -20.98 34.48
C GLY A 98 -1.99 -20.10 33.73
N ALA A 99 -2.10 -18.79 33.91
CA ALA A 99 -1.09 -17.82 33.48
C ALA A 99 0.25 -18.02 34.18
N MET A 100 0.28 -18.57 35.39
CA MET A 100 1.49 -18.97 36.12
C MET A 100 2.07 -20.32 35.67
N GLY A 101 1.37 -21.05 34.80
CA GLY A 101 1.69 -22.43 34.39
C GLY A 101 0.70 -23.45 34.95
N ASN A 102 1.10 -24.72 34.94
CA ASN A 102 0.25 -25.83 35.39
C ASN A 102 0.11 -25.84 36.91
N ILE A 103 -1.12 -25.75 37.40
CA ILE A 103 -1.44 -25.75 38.84
C ILE A 103 -1.96 -27.13 39.25
N PHE A 104 -1.34 -27.68 40.29
CA PHE A 104 -1.70 -28.96 40.91
C PHE A 104 -2.00 -28.76 42.40
N PHE A 105 -2.74 -29.70 43.00
CA PHE A 105 -2.99 -29.73 44.44
C PHE A 105 -2.48 -31.02 45.07
N ASP A 106 -2.06 -30.96 46.33
CA ASP A 106 -1.74 -32.14 47.14
C ASP A 106 -2.99 -32.74 47.80
N GLY A 107 -2.84 -33.86 48.51
CA GLY A 107 -3.94 -34.54 49.20
C GLY A 107 -4.54 -33.75 50.37
N GLU A 108 -3.91 -32.65 50.79
CA GLU A 108 -4.43 -31.71 51.79
C GLU A 108 -5.11 -30.49 51.14
N GLY A 109 -5.09 -30.38 49.81
CA GLY A 109 -5.66 -29.28 49.04
C GLY A 109 -4.74 -28.06 48.93
N ASN A 110 -3.45 -28.18 49.23
CA ASN A 110 -2.47 -27.11 49.02
C ASN A 110 -2.02 -27.10 47.56
N ALA A 111 -1.84 -25.92 46.98
CA ALA A 111 -1.26 -25.78 45.65
C ALA A 111 0.22 -26.23 45.68
N ILE A 112 0.59 -27.12 44.77
CA ILE A 112 1.96 -27.59 44.58
C ILE A 112 2.58 -26.74 43.47
N THR A 113 3.44 -25.79 43.85
CA THR A 113 4.21 -24.96 42.91
C THR A 113 5.69 -25.04 43.22
N ASP A 114 6.53 -25.08 42.19
CA ASP A 114 7.96 -24.88 42.38
C ASP A 114 8.17 -23.45 42.91
N VAL A 115 8.91 -23.29 44.00
CA VAL A 115 9.19 -21.98 44.61
C VAL A 115 10.48 -21.45 44.01
N PRO A 116 10.43 -20.51 43.05
CA PRO A 116 11.65 -19.92 42.52
C PRO A 116 12.39 -19.12 43.59
N ILE A 117 13.71 -19.08 43.45
CA ILE A 117 14.58 -18.23 44.25
C ILE A 117 14.85 -16.96 43.44
N ALA A 118 14.40 -15.82 43.97
CA ALA A 118 14.72 -14.51 43.46
C ALA A 118 16.09 -14.05 43.97
N PHE A 119 16.77 -13.29 43.12
CA PHE A 119 17.99 -12.55 43.39
C PHE A 119 17.73 -11.08 43.10
N LEU A 120 17.92 -10.22 44.09
CA LEU A 120 17.81 -8.78 43.89
C LEU A 120 19.10 -8.23 43.28
N LEU A 121 18.97 -7.56 42.14
CA LEU A 121 20.07 -6.88 41.47
C LEU A 121 19.57 -5.59 40.82
N ASN A 122 20.24 -4.46 41.09
CA ASN A 122 19.89 -3.13 40.60
C ASN A 122 18.41 -2.75 40.87
N ARG A 123 17.88 -3.13 42.05
CA ARG A 123 16.46 -2.98 42.44
C ARG A 123 15.45 -3.76 41.59
N GLN A 124 15.91 -4.70 40.78
CA GLN A 124 15.05 -5.63 40.07
C GLN A 124 15.12 -7.00 40.73
N ILE A 125 13.98 -7.69 40.73
CA ILE A 125 13.88 -9.09 41.08
C ILE A 125 14.18 -9.86 39.80
N ILE A 126 15.27 -10.61 39.78
CA ILE A 126 15.61 -11.57 38.72
C ILE A 126 15.70 -12.96 39.34
N SER A 127 15.67 -14.02 38.52
CA SER A 127 15.96 -15.38 38.95
C SER A 127 17.33 -15.42 39.58
N ALA A 128 17.50 -16.18 40.66
CA ALA A 128 18.83 -16.54 41.12
C ALA A 128 19.52 -17.43 40.07
N PRO A 129 20.85 -17.31 39.91
CA PRO A 129 21.62 -18.12 38.95
C PRO A 129 21.50 -19.63 39.16
N ILE A 130 21.24 -20.03 40.41
CA ILE A 130 20.96 -21.41 40.79
C ILE A 130 19.54 -21.46 41.35
N GLN A 131 18.70 -22.29 40.73
CA GLN A 131 17.38 -22.66 41.23
C GLN A 131 17.42 -24.05 41.89
N MET A 132 16.40 -24.34 42.70
CA MET A 132 16.27 -25.61 43.41
C MET A 132 14.95 -26.25 43.03
N ALA A 133 14.99 -27.49 42.53
CA ALA A 133 13.79 -28.25 42.19
C ALA A 133 13.66 -29.48 43.11
N GLU A 134 12.53 -29.61 43.82
CA GLU A 134 12.32 -30.75 44.73
C GLU A 134 12.12 -32.05 43.93
N ILE A 135 12.91 -33.08 44.26
CA ILE A 135 12.76 -34.40 43.67
C ILE A 135 11.57 -35.10 44.32
N SER A 136 10.53 -35.35 43.54
CA SER A 136 9.29 -35.96 44.03
C SER A 136 9.07 -37.39 43.53
N ASP A 137 9.86 -37.89 42.56
CA ASP A 137 9.68 -39.24 42.01
C ASP A 137 10.02 -40.31 43.07
N PRO A 138 9.05 -41.16 43.47
CA PRO A 138 9.29 -42.20 44.47
C PRO A 138 10.42 -43.17 44.11
N LYS A 139 10.64 -43.48 42.82
CA LYS A 139 11.71 -44.40 42.38
C LYS A 139 13.08 -43.76 42.55
N GLU A 140 13.17 -42.48 42.23
CA GLU A 140 14.40 -41.70 42.36
C GLU A 140 14.74 -41.45 43.83
N LEU A 141 13.74 -41.09 44.64
CA LEU A 141 13.87 -40.94 46.08
C LEU A 141 14.35 -42.22 46.77
N ASP A 142 13.85 -43.40 46.37
CA ASP A 142 14.33 -44.69 46.91
C ASP A 142 15.78 -44.99 46.50
N ARG A 143 16.18 -44.68 45.25
CA ARG A 143 17.57 -44.81 44.80
C ARG A 143 18.51 -43.86 45.56
N LEU A 144 18.11 -42.60 45.73
CA LEU A 144 18.89 -41.58 46.45
C LEU A 144 19.00 -41.93 47.94
N GLY A 145 17.89 -42.35 48.56
CA GLY A 145 17.87 -42.84 49.93
C GLY A 145 18.85 -44.00 50.16
N ARG A 146 18.87 -44.99 49.25
CA ARG A 146 19.87 -46.08 49.29
C ARG A 146 21.31 -45.57 49.16
N ARG A 147 21.58 -44.61 48.26
CA ARG A 147 22.92 -44.02 48.11
C ARG A 147 23.39 -43.26 49.35
N VAL A 148 22.48 -42.59 50.05
CA VAL A 148 22.77 -41.92 51.32
C VAL A 148 23.10 -42.93 52.41
N LEU A 149 22.31 -44.01 52.53
CA LEU A 149 22.55 -45.08 53.51
C LEU A 149 23.88 -45.82 53.27
N ASP A 150 24.26 -46.02 52.01
CA ASP A 150 25.51 -46.69 51.63
C ASP A 150 26.76 -45.80 51.71
N GLY A 151 26.62 -44.52 52.10
CA GLY A 151 27.73 -43.55 52.11
C GLY A 151 28.28 -43.19 50.73
N ARG A 152 27.51 -43.44 49.66
CA ARG A 152 27.88 -43.20 48.25
C ARG A 152 27.23 -41.93 47.66
N PHE A 153 26.67 -41.10 48.52
CA PHE A 153 26.08 -39.81 48.15
C PHE A 153 27.13 -38.71 48.34
N ASP A 154 27.52 -38.06 47.24
CA ASP A 154 28.47 -36.96 47.24
C ASP A 154 27.73 -35.65 46.97
N GLU A 155 27.55 -34.86 48.02
CA GLU A 155 26.92 -33.53 47.96
C GLU A 155 27.78 -32.48 47.23
N LYS A 156 29.11 -32.67 47.18
CA LYS A 156 30.03 -31.67 46.63
C LYS A 156 30.30 -31.84 45.13
N LYS A 157 30.02 -33.02 44.58
CA LYS A 157 30.16 -33.33 43.14
C LYS A 157 28.84 -33.67 42.44
N GLY A 158 27.73 -33.76 43.17
CA GLY A 158 26.43 -34.10 42.62
C GLY A 158 25.61 -32.87 42.22
N HIS A 159 24.75 -33.03 41.20
CA HIS A 159 23.66 -32.10 40.87
C HIS A 159 22.45 -32.25 41.82
N VAL A 160 22.52 -33.18 42.77
CA VAL A 160 21.47 -33.42 43.77
C VAL A 160 22.05 -33.11 45.15
N PHE A 161 21.34 -32.31 45.93
CA PHE A 161 21.67 -32.05 47.33
C PHE A 161 20.49 -32.44 48.23
N LYS A 162 20.77 -32.71 49.51
CA LYS A 162 19.75 -33.07 50.49
C LYS A 162 19.57 -31.96 51.52
N ILE A 163 18.34 -31.81 52.01
CA ILE A 163 18.02 -30.95 53.13
C ILE A 163 17.38 -31.83 54.21
N ASP A 164 18.04 -31.91 55.35
CA ASP A 164 17.56 -32.65 56.51
C ASP A 164 16.70 -31.72 57.39
N SER A 165 15.41 -32.03 57.52
CA SER A 165 14.49 -31.40 58.49
C SER A 165 14.22 -32.38 59.63
N LYS A 166 13.78 -31.87 60.80
CA LYS A 166 13.62 -32.65 62.05
C LYS A 166 12.83 -33.96 61.89
N ASP A 167 11.91 -34.03 60.92
CA ASP A 167 11.06 -35.20 60.69
C ASP A 167 11.25 -35.88 59.31
N LYS A 168 11.97 -35.27 58.35
CA LYS A 168 12.12 -35.79 56.96
C LYS A 168 13.39 -35.28 56.26
N THR A 169 14.07 -36.15 55.50
CA THR A 169 15.09 -35.78 54.51
C THR A 169 14.43 -35.54 53.16
N LYS A 170 14.65 -34.38 52.55
CA LYS A 170 14.22 -34.04 51.19
C LYS A 170 15.43 -33.92 50.26
N PHE A 171 15.24 -34.24 48.97
CA PHE A 171 16.27 -34.13 47.94
C PHE A 171 15.87 -33.08 46.90
N PHE A 172 16.85 -32.33 46.41
CA PHE A 172 16.65 -31.25 45.46
C PHE A 172 17.69 -31.31 44.34
N ASN A 173 17.26 -31.03 43.11
CA ASN A 173 18.14 -30.81 41.96
C ASN A 173 18.64 -29.35 41.98
N ARG A 174 19.95 -29.18 41.74
CA ARG A 174 20.57 -27.91 41.36
C ARG A 174 20.23 -27.65 39.90
N VAL A 175 19.49 -26.58 39.64
CA VAL A 175 19.09 -26.19 38.28
C VAL A 175 19.81 -24.88 37.93
N ASN A 176 20.62 -24.89 36.87
CA ASN A 176 21.30 -23.70 36.40
C ASN A 176 20.34 -22.81 35.61
N ALA A 177 20.18 -21.56 36.05
CA ALA A 177 19.43 -20.54 35.37
C ALA A 177 20.35 -19.78 34.41
N VAL A 178 20.18 -20.00 33.11
CA VAL A 178 20.96 -19.35 32.06
C VAL A 178 20.17 -18.15 31.54
N TYR A 179 20.57 -16.94 31.92
CA TYR A 179 19.97 -15.71 31.40
C TYR A 179 20.29 -15.60 29.91
N SER A 180 19.25 -15.59 29.10
CA SER A 180 19.33 -15.67 27.65
C SER A 180 18.65 -14.47 27.03
N GLY A 181 19.30 -13.90 26.03
CA GLY A 181 18.73 -12.83 25.23
C GLY A 181 19.04 -12.97 23.75
N VAL A 182 18.11 -12.50 22.94
CA VAL A 182 18.20 -12.51 21.48
C VAL A 182 18.02 -11.09 20.97
N ARG A 183 18.91 -10.68 20.08
CA ARG A 183 18.82 -9.42 19.34
C ARG A 183 18.87 -9.72 17.85
N ILE A 184 17.78 -9.43 17.16
CA ILE A 184 17.70 -9.65 15.73
C ILE A 184 18.44 -8.50 15.02
N ASN A 185 19.33 -8.85 14.10
CA ASN A 185 20.08 -7.91 13.28
C ASN A 185 19.44 -7.72 11.91
N GLY A 186 18.94 -8.80 11.30
CA GLY A 186 18.40 -8.78 9.95
C GLY A 186 17.56 -10.01 9.61
N ILE A 187 16.51 -9.80 8.81
CA ILE A 187 15.66 -10.86 8.24
C ILE A 187 15.64 -10.66 6.72
N SER A 188 15.92 -11.71 5.96
CA SER A 188 15.97 -11.69 4.50
C SER A 188 15.46 -13.00 3.89
N ASP A 189 15.34 -13.05 2.56
CA ASP A 189 14.91 -14.24 1.79
C ASP A 189 13.61 -14.87 2.33
N ILE A 190 12.60 -14.04 2.66
CA ILE A 190 11.31 -14.53 3.15
C ILE A 190 10.54 -15.16 1.98
N ASP A 191 10.35 -16.47 2.04
CA ASP A 191 9.53 -17.24 1.12
C ASP A 191 8.21 -17.59 1.82
N ALA A 192 7.14 -16.92 1.39
CA ALA A 192 5.80 -17.09 1.96
C ALA A 192 5.15 -18.44 1.59
N GLU A 193 5.55 -19.06 0.47
CA GLU A 193 5.01 -20.36 0.04
C GLU A 193 5.72 -21.50 0.76
N ALA A 194 7.06 -21.44 0.83
CA ALA A 194 7.86 -22.46 1.50
C ALA A 194 7.90 -22.29 3.03
N LEU A 195 7.40 -21.16 3.55
CA LEU A 195 7.48 -20.76 4.96
C LEU A 195 8.93 -20.78 5.46
N THR A 196 9.84 -20.21 4.67
CA THR A 196 11.28 -20.16 5.02
C THR A 196 11.80 -18.73 5.02
N TYR A 197 12.80 -18.46 5.83
CA TYR A 197 13.47 -17.15 5.90
C TYR A 197 14.90 -17.31 6.37
N PHE A 198 15.73 -16.33 6.05
CA PHE A 198 17.08 -16.20 6.56
C PHE A 198 17.10 -15.22 7.72
N LEU A 199 17.79 -15.57 8.80
CA LEU A 199 17.89 -14.79 10.03
C LEU A 199 19.36 -14.52 10.37
N ASP A 200 19.68 -13.27 10.69
CA ASP A 200 20.93 -12.84 11.35
C ASP A 200 20.56 -12.27 12.73
N ALA A 201 21.04 -12.89 13.80
CA ALA A 201 20.75 -12.46 15.17
C ALA A 201 21.97 -12.65 16.08
N TYR A 202 22.10 -11.79 17.08
CA TYR A 202 22.94 -12.02 18.25
C TYR A 202 22.16 -12.80 19.31
N LEU A 203 22.82 -13.80 19.88
CA LEU A 203 22.36 -14.61 20.99
C LEU A 203 23.40 -14.53 22.09
N TRP A 204 22.99 -14.17 23.30
CA TRP A 204 23.92 -14.14 24.44
C TRP A 204 23.38 -14.90 25.63
N PHE A 205 24.33 -15.37 26.44
CA PHE A 205 24.07 -16.13 27.65
C PHE A 205 24.87 -15.54 28.81
N ARG A 206 24.21 -15.42 29.98
CA ARG A 206 24.86 -15.19 31.27
C ARG A 206 24.51 -16.32 32.21
N PHE A 207 25.48 -16.87 32.91
CA PHE A 207 25.27 -18.03 33.79
C PHE A 207 26.41 -18.15 34.80
N ASP A 208 26.16 -18.84 35.91
CA ASP A 208 27.16 -19.10 36.94
C ASP A 208 28.15 -20.19 36.49
N GLU A 209 29.38 -20.16 36.99
CA GLU A 209 30.39 -21.17 36.62
C GLU A 209 29.90 -22.57 37.01
N ASP A 210 29.83 -23.47 36.03
CA ASP A 210 29.42 -24.86 36.24
C ASP A 210 30.25 -25.79 35.34
N PRO A 211 30.99 -26.76 35.89
CA PRO A 211 31.77 -27.73 35.12
C PRO A 211 30.98 -28.57 34.09
N GLU A 212 29.65 -28.65 34.17
CA GLU A 212 28.78 -29.25 33.14
C GLU A 212 28.47 -28.29 31.98
N LEU A 213 28.44 -26.97 32.24
CA LEU A 213 28.23 -25.91 31.24
C LEU A 213 29.55 -25.41 30.61
N ASP A 214 30.64 -25.57 31.35
CA ASP A 214 31.98 -25.02 31.10
C ASP A 214 32.95 -26.03 30.46
N ARG A 215 32.45 -27.11 29.86
CA ARG A 215 33.31 -28.22 29.39
C ARG A 215 34.16 -27.81 28.17
N ILE A 216 35.37 -27.33 28.42
CA ILE A 216 36.46 -27.32 27.44
C ILE A 216 36.85 -28.78 27.15
N LYS A 217 36.49 -29.32 25.97
CA LYS A 217 37.14 -30.55 25.47
C LYS A 217 38.40 -30.13 24.71
N LEU A 218 39.57 -30.55 25.16
CA LEU A 218 40.77 -30.44 24.32
C LEU A 218 40.59 -31.36 23.10
N ASN A 219 40.82 -30.84 21.90
CA ASN A 219 40.92 -31.69 20.72
C ASN A 219 42.18 -32.59 20.81
N ARG A 220 42.31 -33.60 19.92
CA ARG A 220 43.44 -34.56 19.93
C ARG A 220 44.83 -33.92 19.86
N GLU A 221 44.92 -32.63 19.59
CA GLU A 221 46.15 -31.84 19.44
C GLU A 221 46.46 -30.94 20.65
N GLY A 222 45.66 -31.00 21.72
CA GLY A 222 45.89 -30.20 22.93
C GLY A 222 45.58 -28.71 22.76
N LYS A 223 44.83 -28.33 21.73
CA LYS A 223 44.19 -27.00 21.64
C LYS A 223 42.81 -27.06 22.30
N PRO A 224 42.38 -26.00 22.97
CA PRO A 224 41.03 -25.98 23.53
C PRO A 224 40.03 -26.04 22.35
N ALA A 225 39.20 -27.09 22.31
CA ALA A 225 37.97 -27.06 21.52
C ALA A 225 36.89 -26.61 22.51
N GLU A 226 36.69 -25.30 22.56
CA GLU A 226 35.92 -24.65 23.61
C GLU A 226 34.43 -24.85 23.34
N GLU A 227 33.73 -25.57 24.24
CA GLU A 227 32.28 -25.55 24.34
C GLU A 227 31.91 -24.89 25.67
N TYR A 228 31.81 -23.57 25.68
CA TYR A 228 30.93 -22.88 26.63
C TYR A 228 29.60 -22.68 25.92
N LEU A 229 28.52 -23.23 26.49
CA LEU A 229 27.15 -23.27 25.94
C LEU A 229 26.98 -23.76 24.47
N GLY A 230 27.98 -24.43 23.89
CA GLY A 230 28.07 -24.81 22.46
C GLY A 230 27.17 -25.96 21.98
N ASN A 231 26.26 -26.47 22.81
CA ASN A 231 25.37 -27.57 22.45
C ASN A 231 23.89 -27.13 22.36
N ILE A 232 23.67 -25.96 21.77
CA ILE A 232 22.34 -25.44 21.47
C ILE A 232 21.81 -26.08 20.19
N GLU A 233 20.60 -26.62 20.28
CA GLU A 233 19.85 -27.14 19.15
C GLU A 233 18.81 -26.11 18.72
N PHE A 234 18.93 -25.62 17.48
CA PHE A 234 17.91 -24.79 16.83
C PHE A 234 16.83 -25.68 16.22
N LEU A 235 15.64 -25.66 16.82
CA LEU A 235 14.59 -26.65 16.53
C LEU A 235 13.92 -26.46 15.17
N ASN A 236 13.94 -25.24 14.64
CA ASN A 236 13.32 -24.89 13.37
C ASN A 236 14.34 -24.51 12.29
N ALA A 237 15.62 -24.80 12.50
CA ALA A 237 16.65 -24.59 11.49
C ALA A 237 16.50 -25.55 10.30
N ILE A 238 16.83 -25.05 9.10
CA ILE A 238 16.86 -25.81 7.85
C ILE A 238 18.32 -25.90 7.40
N GLY A 239 18.91 -27.08 7.58
CA GLY A 239 20.33 -27.30 7.27
C GLY A 239 21.25 -26.81 8.40
N ASP A 240 22.51 -26.55 8.05
CA ASP A 240 23.50 -26.07 9.01
C ASP A 240 23.28 -24.58 9.33
N VAL A 241 23.48 -24.24 10.60
CA VAL A 241 23.38 -22.87 11.12
C VAL A 241 24.79 -22.40 11.46
N ASP A 242 25.20 -21.28 10.88
CA ASP A 242 26.48 -20.65 11.18
C ASP A 242 26.38 -19.97 12.55
N VAL A 243 27.11 -20.49 13.53
CA VAL A 243 27.24 -19.90 14.86
C VAL A 243 28.66 -19.36 15.00
N ILE A 244 28.79 -18.03 14.91
CA ILE A 244 30.07 -17.32 14.98
C ILE A 244 30.19 -16.68 16.35
N GLU A 245 31.25 -16.98 17.08
CA GLU A 245 31.60 -16.28 18.30
C GLU A 245 32.25 -14.94 17.96
N GLU A 246 31.72 -13.83 18.49
CA GLU A 246 32.18 -12.47 18.13
C GLU A 246 33.10 -11.87 19.20
N GLU A 247 32.78 -12.02 20.50
CA GLU A 247 33.62 -11.62 21.63
C GLU A 247 33.03 -12.22 22.93
N SER A 248 33.65 -13.24 23.51
CA SER A 248 33.35 -13.69 24.88
C SER A 248 34.29 -12.98 25.86
N VAL A 249 33.72 -12.47 26.96
CA VAL A 249 34.53 -11.92 28.05
C VAL A 249 34.67 -13.04 29.06
N GLU A 250 35.89 -13.50 29.32
CA GLU A 250 36.16 -14.42 30.44
C GLU A 250 35.54 -13.85 31.72
N PRO A 251 34.89 -14.68 32.57
CA PRO A 251 34.28 -14.22 33.81
C PRO A 251 35.27 -13.38 34.63
N GLY A 252 35.09 -12.07 34.65
CA GLY A 252 36.00 -11.13 35.28
C GLY A 252 35.67 -10.91 36.76
N PRO A 253 36.65 -10.57 37.63
CA PRO A 253 36.47 -10.45 39.08
C PRO A 253 35.68 -9.19 39.53
N ARG A 254 34.85 -8.58 38.67
CA ARG A 254 34.05 -7.39 38.99
C ARG A 254 32.71 -7.32 38.23
N MET A 255 31.81 -8.25 38.52
CA MET A 255 30.36 -7.95 38.60
C MET A 255 29.55 -9.02 39.35
N GLY A 256 30.14 -9.75 40.30
CA GLY A 256 29.38 -10.75 41.08
C GLY A 256 28.91 -11.95 40.25
N GLU A 257 29.87 -12.81 39.88
CA GLU A 257 29.69 -14.28 39.71
C GLU A 257 28.82 -14.79 38.53
N LEU A 258 28.82 -14.14 37.35
CA LEU A 258 28.24 -14.74 36.13
C LEU A 258 29.17 -14.61 34.92
N GLY A 259 29.45 -15.71 34.23
CA GLY A 259 30.08 -15.74 32.91
C GLY A 259 29.19 -15.13 31.83
N TYR A 260 29.79 -14.71 30.71
CA TYR A 260 29.09 -14.12 29.57
C TYR A 260 29.61 -14.67 28.24
N SER A 261 28.69 -15.10 27.39
CA SER A 261 29.00 -15.61 26.05
C SER A 261 28.11 -14.94 25.01
N LEU A 262 28.70 -14.47 23.91
CA LEU A 262 28.00 -13.81 22.81
C LEU A 262 28.26 -14.54 21.48
N TYR A 263 27.17 -14.93 20.84
CA TYR A 263 27.16 -15.62 19.55
C TYR A 263 26.40 -14.79 18.53
N ARG A 264 26.83 -14.88 17.29
CA ARG A 264 26.08 -14.44 16.12
C ARG A 264 25.62 -15.65 15.34
N VAL A 265 24.31 -15.77 15.20
CA VAL A 265 23.63 -16.88 14.57
C VAL A 265 23.14 -16.43 13.20
N LYS A 266 23.56 -17.15 12.16
CA LYS A 266 23.12 -16.95 10.78
C LYS A 266 22.64 -18.26 10.19
N GLY A 267 21.43 -18.29 9.64
CA GLY A 267 20.91 -19.52 9.06
C GLY A 267 19.53 -19.37 8.45
N ARG A 268 19.08 -20.45 7.80
CA ARG A 268 17.71 -20.56 7.30
C ARG A 268 16.83 -21.27 8.32
N PHE A 269 15.64 -20.73 8.52
CA PHE A 269 14.68 -21.23 9.50
C PHE A 269 13.32 -21.44 8.83
N ARG A 270 12.53 -22.36 9.40
CA ARG A 270 11.15 -22.62 9.00
C ARG A 270 10.19 -21.86 9.91
N ALA A 271 9.28 -21.10 9.30
CA ALA A 271 8.18 -20.44 9.98
C ALA A 271 7.05 -21.43 10.25
N ARG A 272 6.29 -21.19 11.33
CA ARG A 272 5.13 -22.00 11.66
C ARG A 272 3.91 -21.48 10.90
N PHE A 273 3.22 -22.38 10.19
CA PHE A 273 1.94 -22.01 9.57
C PHE A 273 0.87 -21.77 10.63
N ASN A 274 0.27 -20.58 10.63
CA ASN A 274 -0.92 -20.26 11.38
C ASN A 274 -2.00 -19.73 10.42
N PRO A 275 -3.10 -20.48 10.18
CA PRO A 275 -4.16 -20.07 9.26
C PRO A 275 -4.77 -18.70 9.58
N GLU A 276 -4.94 -18.38 10.86
CA GLU A 276 -5.56 -17.11 11.28
C GLU A 276 -4.65 -15.90 11.04
N SER A 277 -3.34 -16.05 11.25
CA SER A 277 -2.37 -15.00 10.94
C SER A 277 -2.24 -14.85 9.43
N TYR A 278 -2.13 -15.96 8.70
CA TYR A 278 -1.98 -15.95 7.25
C TYR A 278 -3.17 -15.27 6.54
N ALA A 279 -4.40 -15.54 6.99
CA ALA A 279 -5.59 -14.87 6.46
C ALA A 279 -5.63 -13.36 6.73
N ARG A 280 -4.90 -12.86 7.74
CA ARG A 280 -4.73 -11.43 8.03
C ARG A 280 -3.56 -10.79 7.28
N GLY A 281 -2.85 -11.55 6.44
CA GLY A 281 -1.60 -11.11 5.83
C GLY A 281 -0.46 -10.99 6.85
N GLU A 282 -0.53 -11.74 7.96
CA GLU A 282 0.49 -11.79 9.00
C GLU A 282 1.21 -13.16 8.99
N SER A 283 2.51 -13.15 9.23
CA SER A 283 3.30 -14.36 9.43
C SER A 283 4.12 -14.26 10.71
N THR A 284 4.33 -15.39 11.38
CA THR A 284 5.15 -15.46 12.60
C THR A 284 6.43 -16.23 12.31
N LEU A 285 7.54 -15.51 12.33
CA LEU A 285 8.89 -16.06 12.23
C LEU A 285 9.37 -16.38 13.66
N GLU A 286 10.06 -17.50 13.85
CA GLU A 286 10.41 -17.99 15.19
C GLU A 286 11.92 -18.28 15.29
N LEU A 287 12.57 -17.97 16.41
CA LEU A 287 13.89 -18.51 16.73
C LEU A 287 13.74 -19.33 18.00
N ASN A 288 13.69 -20.65 17.81
CA ASN A 288 13.41 -21.60 18.89
C ASN A 288 14.66 -22.44 19.13
N PHE A 289 15.16 -22.41 20.35
CA PHE A 289 16.34 -23.17 20.70
C PHE A 289 16.26 -23.79 22.09
N ARG A 290 16.99 -24.90 22.26
CA ARG A 290 17.13 -25.61 23.54
C ARG A 290 18.55 -26.14 23.73
N HIS A 291 18.88 -26.57 24.95
CA HIS A 291 20.08 -27.35 25.17
C HIS A 291 19.88 -28.79 24.67
N ARG A 292 20.83 -29.35 23.91
CA ARG A 292 20.68 -30.68 23.29
C ARG A 292 20.68 -31.83 24.31
N THR A 293 21.42 -31.69 25.42
CA THR A 293 21.67 -32.80 26.37
C THR A 293 21.23 -32.55 27.80
N LEU A 294 20.97 -31.30 28.19
CA LEU A 294 20.67 -30.96 29.58
C LEU A 294 19.16 -30.78 29.71
N PRO A 295 18.48 -31.62 30.51
CA PRO A 295 17.03 -31.51 30.70
C PRO A 295 16.70 -30.29 31.57
N ARG A 296 15.41 -29.95 31.62
CA ARG A 296 14.86 -28.85 32.42
C ARG A 296 15.28 -28.91 33.89
N GLU A 297 15.43 -30.11 34.44
CA GLU A 297 15.85 -30.35 35.83
C GLU A 297 17.31 -30.01 36.11
N ARG A 298 18.10 -29.72 35.08
CA ARG A 298 19.50 -29.28 35.20
C ARG A 298 19.73 -27.88 34.65
N LEU A 299 18.97 -27.49 33.62
CA LEU A 299 19.13 -26.20 32.96
C LEU A 299 17.77 -25.61 32.62
N ILE A 300 17.56 -24.35 33.03
CA ILE A 300 16.46 -23.52 32.56
C ILE A 300 17.01 -22.28 31.89
N PHE A 301 16.45 -21.92 30.76
CA PHE A 301 16.65 -20.60 30.21
C PHE A 301 15.78 -19.61 30.97
N VAL A 302 16.31 -18.42 31.21
CA VAL A 302 15.62 -17.31 31.86
C VAL A 302 15.76 -16.09 30.97
N GLN A 303 14.74 -15.26 30.85
CA GLN A 303 14.84 -14.05 30.05
C GLN A 303 15.84 -13.07 30.69
N ASP A 304 16.81 -12.58 29.92
CA ASP A 304 17.73 -11.55 30.39
C ASP A 304 17.07 -10.16 30.42
N ILE A 305 16.28 -9.89 31.46
CA ILE A 305 15.59 -8.60 31.64
C ILE A 305 16.56 -7.40 31.74
N LEU A 306 17.81 -7.64 32.19
CA LEU A 306 18.80 -6.58 32.35
C LEU A 306 19.55 -6.27 31.05
N GLY A 307 19.77 -7.28 30.20
CA GLY A 307 20.50 -7.16 28.94
C GLY A 307 19.63 -6.82 27.73
N ILE A 308 18.33 -7.14 27.75
CA ILE A 308 17.41 -6.84 26.65
C ILE A 308 17.00 -5.36 26.70
N TYR A 309 17.46 -4.59 25.72
CA TYR A 309 16.97 -3.23 25.50
C TYR A 309 15.64 -3.26 24.74
N GLU A 310 14.53 -3.00 25.44
CA GLU A 310 13.22 -2.75 24.82
C GLU A 310 12.99 -1.24 24.67
N PRO A 311 13.10 -0.68 23.45
CA PRO A 311 12.75 0.73 23.24
C PRO A 311 11.27 0.95 23.55
N GLN A 312 10.93 2.16 23.99
CA GLN A 312 9.53 2.50 24.29
C GLN A 312 8.68 2.29 23.03
N LYS A 313 7.56 1.56 23.20
CA LYS A 313 6.58 1.27 22.14
C LYS A 313 6.20 2.58 21.44
N ASP A 314 6.23 2.58 20.11
CA ASP A 314 5.94 3.73 19.22
C ASP A 314 6.96 4.90 19.24
N SER A 315 8.15 4.69 19.80
CA SER A 315 9.23 5.69 19.65
C SER A 315 9.82 5.72 18.24
N PRO A 316 10.34 6.88 17.77
CA PRO A 316 11.05 6.97 16.48
C PRO A 316 12.23 6.01 16.38
N ASP A 317 12.90 5.74 17.50
CA ASP A 317 14.04 4.82 17.58
C ASP A 317 13.62 3.37 17.39
N ALA A 318 12.46 2.95 17.91
CA ALA A 318 11.90 1.62 17.68
C ALA A 318 11.63 1.37 16.20
N LYS A 319 10.96 2.30 15.51
CA LYS A 319 10.68 2.20 14.07
C LYS A 319 11.96 2.16 13.22
N LYS A 320 12.98 2.92 13.63
CA LYS A 320 14.29 2.90 12.96
C LYS A 320 14.97 1.54 13.10
N ILE A 321 14.96 0.95 14.30
CA ILE A 321 15.51 -0.39 14.55
C ILE A 321 14.74 -1.44 13.73
N GLU A 322 13.41 -1.41 13.74
CA GLU A 322 12.58 -2.34 12.94
C GLU A 322 12.89 -2.26 11.44
N SER A 323 13.05 -1.04 10.90
CA SER A 323 13.41 -0.85 9.49
C SER A 323 14.84 -1.30 9.12
N GLN A 324 15.73 -1.39 10.11
CA GLN A 324 17.08 -1.94 9.93
C GLN A 324 17.05 -3.48 9.94
N ILE A 325 16.17 -4.07 10.75
CA ILE A 325 15.99 -5.52 10.83
C ILE A 325 15.31 -6.05 9.57
N LEU A 326 14.25 -5.40 9.11
CA LEU A 326 13.50 -5.83 7.92
C LEU A 326 13.31 -4.63 7.00
N SER A 327 13.92 -4.71 5.82
CA SER A 327 13.82 -3.64 4.82
C SER A 327 12.39 -3.57 4.27
N PRO A 328 11.74 -2.38 4.24
CA PRO A 328 10.42 -2.20 3.64
C PRO A 328 10.34 -2.59 2.16
N ALA A 329 11.49 -2.66 1.46
CA ALA A 329 11.56 -3.11 0.08
C ALA A 329 11.21 -4.60 -0.10
N THR A 330 11.21 -5.38 0.99
CA THR A 330 10.78 -6.79 0.98
C THR A 330 9.26 -6.96 0.90
N GLY A 331 8.48 -5.88 1.07
CA GLY A 331 7.02 -5.94 1.11
C GLY A 331 6.45 -6.35 2.49
N TRP A 332 7.29 -6.49 3.52
CA TRP A 332 6.89 -6.90 4.87
C TRP A 332 7.32 -5.87 5.93
N GLU A 333 6.49 -5.68 6.97
CA GLU A 333 6.79 -4.86 8.13
C GLU A 333 6.69 -5.66 9.43
N ILE A 334 7.58 -5.38 10.39
CA ILE A 334 7.54 -6.00 11.71
C ILE A 334 6.38 -5.39 12.49
N ARG A 335 5.43 -6.22 12.91
CA ARG A 335 4.32 -5.85 13.79
C ARG A 335 4.72 -5.94 15.26
N LYS A 336 5.47 -6.98 15.61
CA LYS A 336 5.75 -7.34 17.01
C LYS A 336 6.91 -8.31 17.13
N ILE A 337 7.67 -8.19 18.22
CA ILE A 337 8.63 -9.20 18.67
C ILE A 337 8.25 -9.62 20.08
N THR A 338 8.23 -10.93 20.36
CA THR A 338 7.82 -11.49 21.65
C THR A 338 8.75 -12.60 22.08
N TYR A 339 9.20 -12.56 23.33
CA TYR A 339 10.05 -13.60 23.92
C TYR A 339 9.25 -14.37 24.96
N HIS A 340 9.30 -15.69 24.91
CA HIS A 340 8.68 -16.53 25.94
C HIS A 340 9.48 -17.81 26.13
N LEU A 341 9.39 -18.33 27.35
CA LEU A 341 10.00 -19.60 27.74
C LEU A 341 8.91 -20.66 27.78
N ASP A 342 9.24 -21.88 27.42
CA ASP A 342 8.37 -23.02 27.66
C ASP A 342 9.18 -24.31 27.82
N THR A 343 8.46 -25.40 27.98
CA THR A 343 9.01 -26.74 28.10
C THR A 343 8.65 -27.55 26.87
N MET A 344 9.59 -28.38 26.42
CA MET A 344 9.37 -29.30 25.32
C MET A 344 9.69 -30.71 25.78
N ASP A 345 8.71 -31.60 25.68
CA ASP A 345 8.92 -33.03 25.83
C ASP A 345 9.62 -33.58 24.60
N ALA A 346 10.69 -34.33 24.81
CA ALA A 346 11.40 -35.01 23.75
C ALA A 346 11.66 -36.46 24.13
N PRO A 347 11.53 -37.40 23.17
CA PRO A 347 11.83 -38.79 23.43
C PRO A 347 13.30 -38.93 23.84
N THR A 348 13.56 -39.79 24.82
CA THR A 348 14.93 -40.09 25.28
C THR A 348 15.79 -40.74 24.19
N LEU A 349 15.15 -41.31 23.16
CA LEU A 349 15.78 -42.09 22.08
C LEU A 349 16.75 -43.17 22.60
N GLY A 350 16.51 -43.65 23.83
CA GLY A 350 17.36 -44.65 24.48
C GLY A 350 18.67 -44.13 25.08
N ASN A 351 18.86 -42.81 25.22
CA ASN A 351 20.05 -42.23 25.85
C ASN A 351 20.15 -42.65 27.34
N PRO A 352 21.20 -43.39 27.74
CA PRO A 352 21.38 -43.85 29.11
C PRO A 352 21.44 -42.73 30.17
N GLU A 353 21.92 -41.54 29.79
CA GLU A 353 22.05 -40.39 30.69
C GLU A 353 20.72 -39.69 30.98
N LEU A 354 19.69 -39.97 30.16
CA LEU A 354 18.35 -39.37 30.26
C LEU A 354 17.31 -40.34 30.87
N PHE A 355 17.72 -41.55 31.25
CA PHE A 355 16.82 -42.51 31.90
C PHE A 355 16.59 -42.19 33.38
N GLY A 356 15.35 -41.80 33.73
CA GLY A 356 14.99 -41.49 35.11
C GLY A 356 13.50 -41.57 35.45
N LYS A 357 12.59 -41.37 34.49
CA LYS A 357 11.14 -41.17 34.75
C LYS A 357 10.24 -42.31 34.26
N ARG A 358 8.95 -42.21 34.59
CA ARG A 358 7.85 -43.10 34.13
C ARG A 358 7.55 -42.98 32.63
N SER A 359 7.99 -41.91 31.96
CA SER A 359 7.76 -41.60 30.55
C SER A 359 9.00 -41.89 29.70
N ASP A 360 8.79 -42.31 28.45
CA ASP A 360 9.86 -42.43 27.43
C ASP A 360 10.40 -41.05 26.97
N GLU A 361 9.89 -39.98 27.57
CA GLU A 361 10.09 -38.56 27.24
C GLU A 361 10.71 -37.78 28.40
N VAL A 362 11.52 -36.78 28.06
CA VAL A 362 12.23 -35.87 28.96
C VAL A 362 11.94 -34.42 28.57
N GLU A 363 11.63 -33.62 29.59
CA GLU A 363 11.38 -32.18 29.47
C GLU A 363 12.69 -31.40 29.27
N PHE A 364 12.72 -30.55 28.25
CA PHE A 364 13.78 -29.57 28.03
C PHE A 364 13.24 -28.15 28.17
N SER A 365 14.04 -27.24 28.74
CA SER A 365 13.75 -25.81 28.68
C SER A 365 14.01 -25.30 27.26
N ARG A 366 13.06 -24.54 26.72
CA ARG A 366 13.14 -23.94 25.39
C ARG A 366 12.95 -22.43 25.48
N TYR A 367 13.78 -21.71 24.73
CA TYR A 367 13.66 -20.28 24.53
C TYR A 367 13.06 -20.02 23.15
N ASN A 368 12.04 -19.17 23.08
CA ASN A 368 11.33 -18.86 21.85
C ASN A 368 11.30 -17.35 21.62
N SER A 369 11.83 -16.91 20.46
CA SER A 369 11.68 -15.54 19.97
C SER A 369 10.72 -15.53 18.79
N ASN A 370 9.53 -14.96 18.95
CA ASN A 370 8.55 -14.88 17.87
C ASN A 370 8.49 -13.45 17.32
N ILE A 371 8.61 -13.33 16.00
CA ILE A 371 8.60 -12.09 15.23
C ILE A 371 7.38 -12.14 14.33
N THR A 372 6.38 -11.33 14.66
CA THR A 372 5.19 -11.18 13.81
C THR A 372 5.48 -10.13 12.75
N ILE A 373 5.40 -10.52 11.48
CA ILE A 373 5.50 -9.65 10.31
C ILE A 373 4.13 -9.55 9.63
N GLY A 374 3.87 -8.45 8.91
CA GLY A 374 2.68 -8.30 8.07
C GLY A 374 3.00 -7.63 6.73
N GLU A 375 2.19 -7.90 5.71
CA GLU A 375 2.39 -7.32 4.36
C GLU A 375 2.19 -5.80 4.35
N ILE A 376 3.05 -5.09 3.61
CA ILE A 376 3.00 -3.65 3.38
C ILE A 376 1.98 -3.37 2.28
N GLY A 377 0.72 -3.13 2.67
CA GLY A 377 -0.36 -2.80 1.76
C GLY A 377 -1.71 -2.60 2.47
N ILE A 378 -2.68 -2.01 1.77
CA ILE A 378 -4.07 -1.95 2.26
C ILE A 378 -4.73 -3.31 2.01
N ALA A 379 -4.32 -4.34 2.75
CA ALA A 379 -5.15 -5.52 2.91
C ALA A 379 -6.35 -5.09 3.75
N ILE A 380 -7.43 -4.64 3.10
CA ILE A 380 -8.67 -4.20 3.76
C ILE A 380 -9.17 -5.29 4.75
N MET A 381 -8.82 -6.55 4.51
CA MET A 381 -9.09 -7.70 5.38
C MET A 381 -8.41 -7.67 6.76
N GLY A 382 -7.24 -7.03 6.92
CA GLY A 382 -6.50 -7.02 8.18
C GLY A 382 -7.16 -6.20 9.31
N VAL A 383 -8.09 -5.30 8.98
CA VAL A 383 -8.66 -4.33 9.93
C VAL A 383 -9.91 -4.86 10.67
N PHE A 384 -10.58 -5.90 10.18
CA PHE A 384 -11.99 -6.18 10.58
C PHE A 384 -12.24 -7.43 11.45
N PHE A 385 -11.22 -8.20 11.84
CA PHE A 385 -11.48 -9.61 12.19
C PHE A 385 -11.94 -9.94 13.63
N SER A 386 -11.72 -9.12 14.67
CA SER A 386 -11.84 -9.70 16.03
C SER A 386 -13.17 -9.53 16.79
N ASN A 387 -14.10 -8.64 16.42
CA ASN A 387 -15.35 -8.44 17.19
C ASN A 387 -16.61 -8.11 16.36
N PHE A 388 -16.53 -8.19 15.04
CA PHE A 388 -17.59 -7.69 14.16
C PHE A 388 -18.52 -8.77 13.60
N LEU A 389 -18.35 -10.05 13.90
CA LEU A 389 -19.16 -11.12 13.28
C LEU A 389 -20.68 -10.90 13.43
N LEU A 390 -21.14 -10.56 14.65
CA LEU A 390 -22.55 -10.24 14.94
C LEU A 390 -23.03 -8.97 14.24
N HIS A 391 -22.18 -7.94 14.21
CA HIS A 391 -22.47 -6.66 13.53
C HIS A 391 -22.55 -6.85 12.01
N LEU A 392 -21.75 -7.77 11.48
CA LEU A 392 -21.63 -8.09 10.07
C LEU A 392 -22.79 -8.99 9.60
N LEU A 393 -23.22 -9.94 10.42
CA LEU A 393 -24.45 -10.70 10.23
C LEU A 393 -25.68 -9.78 10.25
N ALA A 394 -25.72 -8.82 11.18
CA ALA A 394 -26.75 -7.78 11.21
C ALA A 394 -26.71 -6.89 9.96
N LEU A 395 -25.52 -6.53 9.48
CA LEU A 395 -25.33 -5.74 8.26
C LEU A 395 -25.80 -6.49 7.01
N ILE A 396 -25.53 -7.80 6.90
CA ILE A 396 -26.05 -8.67 5.84
C ILE A 396 -27.57 -8.70 5.89
N VAL A 397 -28.15 -8.94 7.06
CA VAL A 397 -29.62 -8.99 7.21
C VAL A 397 -30.25 -7.64 6.87
N ILE A 398 -29.69 -6.52 7.35
CA ILE A 398 -30.17 -5.17 7.05
C ILE A 398 -30.04 -4.87 5.56
N THR A 399 -28.90 -5.15 4.93
CA THR A 399 -28.71 -4.92 3.50
C THR A 399 -29.59 -5.82 2.65
N THR A 400 -29.84 -7.06 3.05
CA THR A 400 -30.75 -7.99 2.38
C THR A 400 -32.20 -7.53 2.53
N ILE A 401 -32.61 -7.05 3.71
CA ILE A 401 -33.93 -6.46 3.93
C ILE A 401 -34.10 -5.18 3.10
N LEU A 402 -33.10 -4.30 3.08
CA LEU A 402 -33.09 -3.09 2.26
C LEU A 402 -33.14 -3.43 0.77
N LEU A 403 -32.42 -4.46 0.31
CA LEU A 403 -32.46 -4.96 -1.06
C LEU A 403 -33.85 -5.52 -1.42
N ILE A 404 -34.47 -6.30 -0.53
CA ILE A 404 -35.82 -6.88 -0.72
C ILE A 404 -36.88 -5.77 -0.74
N LEU A 405 -36.85 -4.84 0.22
CA LEU A 405 -37.75 -3.69 0.27
C LEU A 405 -37.60 -2.81 -0.97
N TYR A 406 -36.36 -2.61 -1.42
CA TYR A 406 -36.04 -1.88 -2.63
C TYR A 406 -36.55 -2.60 -3.89
N ILE A 407 -36.37 -3.92 -4.03
CA ILE A 407 -36.93 -4.74 -5.13
C ILE A 407 -38.46 -4.67 -5.14
N ARG A 408 -39.09 -4.73 -3.96
CA ARG A 408 -40.55 -4.65 -3.79
C ARG A 408 -41.12 -3.29 -4.17
N TYR A 409 -40.39 -2.19 -3.90
CA TYR A 409 -40.77 -0.84 -4.32
C TYR A 409 -40.56 -0.61 -5.84
N ARG A 410 -39.77 -1.47 -6.50
CA ARG A 410 -39.26 -1.29 -7.87
C ARG A 410 -40.14 -1.77 -9.01
N LYS A 411 -41.38 -2.21 -8.77
CA LYS A 411 -42.31 -2.56 -9.86
C LYS A 411 -42.65 -1.36 -10.79
N TYR A 412 -42.12 -0.15 -10.51
CA TYR A 412 -42.42 1.10 -11.21
C TYR A 412 -41.25 1.86 -11.87
N SER A 413 -40.00 1.37 -11.91
CA SER A 413 -38.96 2.04 -12.72
C SER A 413 -37.84 1.10 -13.18
N ALA A 414 -37.85 0.77 -14.46
CA ALA A 414 -36.80 0.01 -15.15
C ALA A 414 -35.45 0.76 -15.21
N ARG A 415 -35.40 2.03 -14.81
CA ARG A 415 -34.19 2.86 -14.87
C ARG A 415 -33.28 2.71 -13.65
N SER A 416 -33.74 2.01 -12.61
CA SER A 416 -33.05 1.95 -11.32
C SER A 416 -32.15 0.73 -11.14
N TRP A 417 -31.95 -0.12 -12.17
CA TRP A 417 -31.31 -1.46 -12.03
C TRP A 417 -29.99 -1.48 -11.24
N PHE A 418 -29.26 -0.36 -11.22
CA PHE A 418 -27.92 -0.18 -10.64
C PHE A 418 -27.79 0.87 -9.51
N SER A 419 -28.89 1.40 -8.92
CA SER A 419 -28.81 2.65 -8.14
C SER A 419 -28.19 2.59 -6.74
N ASN A 420 -27.69 1.45 -6.23
CA ASN A 420 -27.04 1.41 -4.90
C ASN A 420 -25.75 0.59 -4.93
N PRO A 421 -24.67 1.12 -5.55
CA PRO A 421 -23.33 0.53 -5.47
C PRO A 421 -22.86 0.28 -4.03
N ILE A 422 -23.31 1.12 -3.09
CA ILE A 422 -23.02 1.00 -1.66
C ILE A 422 -23.59 -0.31 -1.09
N LEU A 423 -24.81 -0.71 -1.45
CA LEU A 423 -25.40 -1.96 -0.95
C LEU A 423 -24.65 -3.19 -1.48
N TYR A 424 -24.17 -3.14 -2.73
CA TYR A 424 -23.36 -4.22 -3.30
C TYR A 424 -21.97 -4.31 -2.66
N ILE A 425 -21.31 -3.17 -2.40
CA ILE A 425 -20.04 -3.13 -1.66
C ILE A 425 -20.24 -3.76 -0.28
N VAL A 426 -21.26 -3.32 0.44
CA VAL A 426 -21.53 -3.80 1.80
C VAL A 426 -21.85 -5.30 1.81
N PHE A 427 -22.71 -5.76 0.89
CA PHE A 427 -23.04 -7.18 0.76
C PHE A 427 -21.82 -8.02 0.37
N PHE A 428 -20.98 -7.53 -0.54
CA PHE A 428 -19.78 -8.23 -1.00
C PHE A 428 -18.73 -8.36 0.12
N ILE A 429 -18.43 -7.24 0.81
CA ILE A 429 -17.54 -7.24 1.99
C ILE A 429 -18.05 -8.23 3.02
N SER A 430 -19.35 -8.19 3.32
CA SER A 430 -19.91 -9.03 4.37
C SER A 430 -19.94 -10.52 3.98
N THR A 431 -20.23 -10.85 2.72
CA THR A 431 -20.20 -12.24 2.24
C THR A 431 -18.79 -12.79 2.24
N GLY A 432 -17.79 -11.99 1.85
CA GLY A 432 -16.39 -12.38 1.89
C GLY A 432 -15.88 -12.73 3.27
N LEU A 433 -16.17 -11.84 4.22
CA LEU A 433 -15.79 -12.03 5.62
C LEU A 433 -16.50 -13.24 6.24
N ALA A 434 -17.76 -13.51 5.88
CA ALA A 434 -18.48 -14.70 6.32
C ALA A 434 -17.87 -16.01 5.78
N ILE A 435 -17.41 -16.03 4.52
CA ILE A 435 -16.76 -17.20 3.91
C ILE A 435 -15.43 -17.50 4.61
N LEU A 436 -14.61 -16.48 4.85
CA LEU A 436 -13.34 -16.63 5.55
C LEU A 436 -13.53 -17.13 6.98
N ASN A 437 -14.52 -16.60 7.70
CA ASN A 437 -14.75 -17.00 9.09
C ASN A 437 -15.39 -18.40 9.25
N TRP A 438 -16.08 -18.94 8.25
CA TRP A 438 -16.78 -20.22 8.40
C TRP A 438 -15.80 -21.39 8.61
N ASN A 439 -14.62 -21.40 7.97
CA ASN A 439 -13.76 -22.60 7.96
C ASN A 439 -12.24 -22.32 7.88
N THR A 440 -11.74 -21.21 8.43
CA THR A 440 -10.29 -20.90 8.42
C THR A 440 -9.41 -21.98 9.05
N GLU A 441 -9.87 -22.67 10.09
CA GLU A 441 -9.10 -23.71 10.78
C GLU A 441 -8.99 -25.03 10.00
N SER A 442 -9.91 -25.28 9.07
CA SER A 442 -10.00 -26.55 8.32
C SER A 442 -9.48 -26.46 6.89
N MET A 443 -9.19 -25.25 6.39
CA MET A 443 -8.82 -25.01 5.00
C MET A 443 -7.32 -25.12 4.77
N ASN A 444 -6.92 -25.90 3.77
CA ASN A 444 -5.54 -25.94 3.28
C ASN A 444 -5.17 -24.61 2.60
N LEU A 445 -3.90 -24.22 2.69
CA LEU A 445 -3.26 -23.03 2.10
C LEU A 445 -3.73 -22.74 0.66
N ILE A 446 -3.81 -23.78 -0.18
CA ILE A 446 -4.22 -23.65 -1.59
C ILE A 446 -5.65 -23.09 -1.73
N TYR A 447 -6.57 -23.52 -0.87
CA TYR A 447 -7.96 -23.04 -0.91
C TYR A 447 -8.09 -21.62 -0.34
N LEU A 448 -7.30 -21.29 0.69
CA LEU A 448 -7.27 -19.94 1.24
C LEU A 448 -6.73 -18.95 0.20
N ASP A 449 -5.61 -19.25 -0.46
CA ASP A 449 -5.05 -18.44 -1.54
C ASP A 449 -6.02 -18.27 -2.72
N PHE A 450 -6.72 -19.33 -3.11
CA PHE A 450 -7.72 -19.26 -4.16
C PHE A 450 -8.89 -18.33 -3.79
N ILE A 451 -9.38 -18.42 -2.56
CA ILE A 451 -10.49 -17.60 -2.06
C ILE A 451 -10.07 -16.13 -1.99
N THR A 452 -8.91 -15.83 -1.39
CA THR A 452 -8.42 -14.44 -1.25
C THR A 452 -8.21 -13.80 -2.61
N LYS A 453 -7.51 -14.45 -3.54
CA LYS A 453 -7.33 -13.95 -4.91
C LYS A 453 -8.66 -13.73 -5.63
N THR A 454 -9.63 -14.64 -5.46
CA THR A 454 -10.97 -14.48 -6.07
C THR A 454 -11.72 -13.28 -5.48
N MET A 455 -11.58 -13.04 -4.18
CA MET A 455 -12.15 -11.87 -3.50
C MET A 455 -11.52 -10.57 -4.01
N ASP A 456 -10.20 -10.52 -4.12
CA ASP A 456 -9.47 -9.33 -4.56
C ASP A 456 -9.78 -8.99 -6.01
N ILE A 457 -9.81 -9.98 -6.92
CA ILE A 457 -10.24 -9.79 -8.32
C ILE A 457 -11.65 -9.19 -8.37
N SER A 458 -12.57 -9.75 -7.57
CA SER A 458 -13.96 -9.30 -7.54
C SER A 458 -14.07 -7.85 -7.02
N TRP A 459 -13.23 -7.45 -6.08
CA TRP A 459 -13.17 -6.06 -5.58
C TRP A 459 -12.84 -5.06 -6.68
N TRP A 460 -11.82 -5.36 -7.49
CA TRP A 460 -11.44 -4.52 -8.64
C TRP A 460 -12.56 -4.40 -9.67
N ILE A 461 -13.30 -5.49 -9.92
CA ILE A 461 -14.46 -5.48 -10.83
C ILE A 461 -15.57 -4.59 -10.30
N VAL A 462 -15.91 -4.71 -9.00
CA VAL A 462 -16.93 -3.88 -8.35
C VAL A 462 -16.53 -2.40 -8.42
N LEU A 463 -15.27 -2.08 -8.12
CA LEU A 463 -14.75 -0.71 -8.22
C LEU A 463 -14.86 -0.16 -9.65
N GLY A 464 -14.52 -0.96 -10.66
CA GLY A 464 -14.71 -0.61 -12.08
C GLY A 464 -16.16 -0.32 -12.45
N MET A 465 -17.10 -1.16 -11.98
CA MET A 465 -18.54 -0.94 -12.19
C MET A 465 -19.00 0.37 -11.58
N ILE A 466 -18.55 0.68 -10.36
CA ILE A 466 -18.90 1.92 -9.65
C ILE A 466 -18.36 3.13 -10.39
N LEU A 467 -17.08 3.10 -10.76
CA LEU A 467 -16.46 4.22 -11.46
C LEU A 467 -17.15 4.45 -12.82
N SER A 468 -17.43 3.39 -13.57
CA SER A 468 -18.19 3.46 -14.83
C SER A 468 -19.60 4.04 -14.63
N PHE A 469 -20.29 3.63 -13.57
CA PHE A 469 -21.61 4.15 -13.24
C PHE A 469 -21.57 5.64 -12.82
N SER A 470 -20.59 6.02 -12.00
CA SER A 470 -20.38 7.40 -11.58
C SER A 470 -20.18 8.32 -12.77
N THR A 471 -19.44 7.90 -13.81
CA THR A 471 -19.32 8.72 -15.04
C THR A 471 -20.67 8.94 -15.73
N LYS A 472 -21.57 7.95 -15.72
CA LYS A 472 -22.92 8.09 -16.31
C LYS A 472 -23.78 9.08 -15.54
N ILE A 473 -23.75 9.04 -14.21
CA ILE A 473 -24.56 9.91 -13.35
C ILE A 473 -24.01 11.33 -13.28
N PHE A 474 -22.71 11.50 -13.06
CA PHE A 474 -22.13 12.80 -12.72
C PHE A 474 -21.60 13.56 -13.93
N ILE A 475 -21.23 12.86 -15.01
CA ILE A 475 -20.68 13.49 -16.22
C ILE A 475 -21.73 13.48 -17.32
N PHE A 476 -22.20 12.31 -17.76
CA PHE A 476 -23.02 12.22 -18.97
C PHE A 476 -24.46 12.71 -18.76
N ALA A 477 -25.13 12.33 -17.67
CA ALA A 477 -26.52 12.75 -17.43
C ALA A 477 -26.69 14.28 -17.29
N PRO A 478 -25.85 15.02 -16.53
CA PRO A 478 -25.97 16.47 -16.41
C PRO A 478 -25.58 17.17 -17.72
N LEU A 479 -24.69 16.57 -18.51
CA LEU A 479 -24.28 17.11 -19.80
C LEU A 479 -25.39 16.96 -20.85
N GLU A 480 -26.12 15.84 -20.87
CA GLU A 480 -27.32 15.67 -21.71
C GLU A 480 -28.41 16.67 -21.34
N GLU A 481 -28.63 16.90 -20.04
CA GLU A 481 -29.62 17.85 -19.54
C GLU A 481 -29.27 19.30 -19.91
N LYS A 482 -28.00 19.72 -19.71
CA LYS A 482 -27.55 21.08 -20.06
C LYS A 482 -27.49 21.33 -21.56
N THR A 483 -27.17 20.32 -22.37
CA THR A 483 -27.00 20.50 -23.83
C THR A 483 -28.27 20.24 -24.63
N GLY A 484 -29.30 19.62 -24.03
CA GLY A 484 -30.55 19.24 -24.69
C GLY A 484 -30.36 18.22 -25.82
N ARG A 485 -29.18 17.58 -25.92
CA ARG A 485 -28.82 16.62 -26.96
C ARG A 485 -28.41 15.30 -26.31
N LYS A 486 -28.90 14.18 -26.85
CA LYS A 486 -28.44 12.85 -26.41
C LYS A 486 -26.99 12.66 -26.80
N ILE A 487 -26.16 12.24 -25.84
CA ILE A 487 -24.76 11.93 -26.09
C ILE A 487 -24.71 10.62 -26.89
N PRO A 488 -23.89 10.55 -27.96
CA PRO A 488 -23.72 9.31 -28.70
C PRO A 488 -23.31 8.17 -27.78
N THR A 489 -24.01 7.04 -27.85
CA THR A 489 -23.80 5.89 -26.95
C THR A 489 -22.39 5.32 -26.99
N ILE A 490 -21.60 5.65 -28.02
CA ILE A 490 -20.20 5.25 -28.15
C ILE A 490 -19.32 5.88 -27.06
N ILE A 491 -19.56 7.14 -26.66
CA ILE A 491 -18.69 7.85 -25.71
C ILE A 491 -18.77 7.21 -24.31
N PRO A 492 -19.95 7.01 -23.70
CA PRO A 492 -20.04 6.37 -22.39
C PRO A 492 -19.56 4.91 -22.41
N ARG A 493 -19.70 4.21 -23.55
CA ARG A 493 -19.19 2.84 -23.71
C ARG A 493 -17.67 2.80 -23.76
N MET A 494 -17.03 3.73 -24.49
CA MET A 494 -15.57 3.86 -24.54
C MET A 494 -15.01 4.25 -23.17
N THR A 495 -15.63 5.20 -22.46
CA THR A 495 -15.23 5.54 -21.09
C THR A 495 -15.31 4.34 -20.15
N GLY A 496 -16.41 3.56 -20.22
CA GLY A 496 -16.53 2.33 -19.45
C GLY A 496 -15.46 1.30 -19.81
N LEU A 497 -15.18 1.10 -21.10
CA LEU A 497 -14.14 0.20 -21.57
C LEU A 497 -12.76 0.59 -21.04
N THR A 498 -12.40 1.87 -21.11
CA THR A 498 -11.13 2.38 -20.57
C THR A 498 -11.01 2.12 -19.07
N ILE A 499 -12.09 2.33 -18.31
CA ILE A 499 -12.12 2.04 -16.86
C ILE A 499 -11.87 0.55 -16.62
N TYR A 500 -12.54 -0.36 -17.33
CA TYR A 500 -12.33 -1.80 -17.14
C TYR A 500 -10.94 -2.27 -17.56
N ILE A 501 -10.36 -1.67 -18.61
CA ILE A 501 -8.95 -1.93 -18.99
C ILE A 501 -8.01 -1.51 -17.85
N LEU A 502 -8.23 -0.34 -17.23
CA LEU A 502 -7.44 0.10 -16.07
C LEU A 502 -7.62 -0.83 -14.87
N MET A 503 -8.83 -1.31 -14.59
CA MET A 503 -9.06 -2.30 -13.52
C MET A 503 -8.36 -3.62 -13.82
N LEU A 504 -8.35 -4.08 -15.08
CA LEU A 504 -7.63 -5.28 -15.49
C LEU A 504 -6.12 -5.14 -15.24
N PHE A 505 -5.53 -4.00 -15.59
CA PHE A 505 -4.14 -3.72 -15.26
C PHE A 505 -3.89 -3.73 -13.75
N GLY A 506 -4.79 -3.13 -12.95
CA GLY A 506 -4.74 -3.18 -11.50
C GLY A 506 -4.78 -4.61 -10.94
N ILE A 507 -5.67 -5.46 -11.44
CA ILE A 507 -5.76 -6.87 -11.07
C ILE A 507 -4.44 -7.60 -11.37
N THR A 508 -3.89 -7.42 -12.57
CA THR A 508 -2.63 -8.08 -12.95
C THR A 508 -1.44 -7.63 -12.10
N ALA A 509 -1.42 -6.36 -11.70
CA ALA A 509 -0.32 -5.77 -10.93
C ALA A 509 -0.39 -6.13 -9.44
N PHE A 510 -1.57 -6.00 -8.84
CA PHE A 510 -1.73 -5.99 -7.39
C PHE A 510 -2.30 -7.29 -6.82
N VAL A 511 -2.91 -8.14 -7.65
CA VAL A 511 -3.52 -9.40 -7.18
C VAL A 511 -2.75 -10.62 -7.70
N LEU A 512 -2.32 -10.58 -8.96
CA LEU A 512 -1.58 -11.69 -9.58
C LEU A 512 -0.06 -11.54 -9.50
N ASP A 513 0.41 -10.41 -8.96
CA ASP A 513 1.84 -10.04 -8.84
C ASP A 513 2.64 -10.22 -10.14
N TYR A 514 1.98 -10.06 -11.30
CA TYR A 514 2.63 -10.16 -12.59
C TYR A 514 3.30 -8.83 -12.95
N LYS A 515 4.54 -8.91 -13.44
CA LYS A 515 5.28 -7.76 -13.96
C LYS A 515 4.54 -7.15 -15.15
N VAL A 516 3.81 -6.06 -14.91
CA VAL A 516 2.97 -5.36 -15.90
C VAL A 516 3.81 -4.69 -17.01
N THR A 517 5.12 -4.62 -16.87
CA THR A 517 6.03 -3.93 -17.80
C THR A 517 5.87 -4.40 -19.26
N SER A 518 5.69 -5.70 -19.49
CA SER A 518 5.50 -6.25 -20.85
C SER A 518 4.14 -5.89 -21.45
N LEU A 519 3.10 -5.91 -20.62
CA LEU A 519 1.74 -5.54 -21.01
C LEU A 519 1.63 -4.03 -21.27
N LEU A 520 2.31 -3.22 -20.46
CA LEU A 520 2.37 -1.78 -20.63
C LEU A 520 3.15 -1.41 -21.90
N ALA A 521 4.31 -2.03 -22.15
CA ALA A 521 5.10 -1.80 -23.35
C ALA A 521 4.31 -2.08 -24.64
N THR A 522 3.62 -3.22 -24.71
CA THR A 522 2.78 -3.59 -25.87
C THR A 522 1.56 -2.68 -26.00
N SER A 523 0.92 -2.29 -24.89
CA SER A 523 -0.19 -1.32 -24.89
C SER A 523 0.24 0.08 -25.35
N GLY A 524 1.49 0.48 -25.08
CA GLY A 524 2.05 1.76 -25.50
C GLY A 524 2.18 1.85 -27.02
N VAL A 525 2.61 0.77 -27.68
CA VAL A 525 2.66 0.70 -29.15
C VAL A 525 1.25 0.81 -29.74
N LEU A 526 0.26 0.11 -29.16
CA LEU A 526 -1.13 0.20 -29.61
C LEU A 526 -1.71 1.63 -29.42
N ALA A 527 -1.44 2.26 -28.29
CA ALA A 527 -1.84 3.63 -28.00
C ALA A 527 -1.20 4.62 -29.00
N MET A 528 0.07 4.42 -29.37
CA MET A 528 0.74 5.21 -30.41
C MET A 528 0.05 5.07 -31.78
N ILE A 529 -0.29 3.85 -32.20
CA ILE A 529 -0.99 3.60 -33.47
C ILE A 529 -2.36 4.29 -33.49
N ILE A 530 -3.13 4.17 -32.41
CA ILE A 530 -4.44 4.84 -32.27
C ILE A 530 -4.28 6.37 -32.28
N GLY A 531 -3.26 6.88 -31.58
CA GLY A 531 -2.95 8.31 -31.54
C GLY A 531 -2.63 8.87 -32.93
N LEU A 532 -1.79 8.17 -33.70
CA LEU A 532 -1.48 8.52 -35.09
C LEU A 532 -2.74 8.52 -35.98
N ALA A 533 -3.62 7.52 -35.82
CA ALA A 533 -4.86 7.43 -36.59
C ALA A 533 -5.85 8.58 -36.29
N ILE A 534 -5.89 9.09 -35.05
CA ILE A 534 -6.80 10.15 -34.61
C ILE A 534 -6.19 11.56 -34.75
N GLN A 535 -4.87 11.66 -34.97
CA GLN A 535 -4.11 12.92 -34.99
C GLN A 535 -4.80 14.04 -35.80
N THR A 536 -5.28 13.76 -37.01
CA THR A 536 -5.95 14.76 -37.87
C THR A 536 -7.28 15.24 -37.27
N ASN A 537 -8.06 14.35 -36.66
CA ASN A 537 -9.31 14.74 -36.00
C ASN A 537 -9.04 15.61 -34.78
N LEU A 538 -7.99 15.28 -34.02
CA LEU A 538 -7.59 16.05 -32.84
C LEU A 538 -7.05 17.44 -33.23
N SER A 539 -6.25 17.52 -34.30
CA SER A 539 -5.80 18.79 -34.88
C SER A 539 -6.98 19.68 -35.26
N ASN A 540 -8.00 19.14 -35.96
CA ASN A 540 -9.21 19.89 -36.29
C ASN A 540 -9.97 20.43 -35.06
N ILE A 541 -10.00 19.70 -33.95
CA ILE A 541 -10.61 20.16 -32.70
C ILE A 541 -9.82 21.33 -32.12
N PHE A 542 -8.50 21.17 -31.97
CA PHE A 542 -7.65 22.21 -31.37
C PHE A 542 -7.59 23.47 -32.23
N SER A 543 -7.47 23.34 -33.55
CA SER A 543 -7.58 24.46 -34.48
C SER A 543 -8.95 25.13 -34.42
N GLY A 544 -10.02 24.35 -34.20
CA GLY A 544 -11.36 24.90 -33.99
C GLY A 544 -11.47 25.74 -32.72
N ILE A 545 -10.88 25.26 -31.62
CA ILE A 545 -10.80 26.00 -30.35
C ILE A 545 -9.98 27.29 -30.55
N ALA A 546 -8.84 27.20 -31.23
CA ALA A 546 -7.99 28.36 -31.51
C ALA A 546 -8.71 29.43 -32.35
N ILE A 547 -9.33 29.04 -33.47
CA ILE A 547 -10.12 29.96 -34.32
C ILE A 547 -11.26 30.62 -33.53
N ASN A 548 -11.92 29.86 -32.63
CA ASN A 548 -12.99 30.41 -31.81
C ASN A 548 -12.51 31.32 -30.68
N LEU A 549 -11.26 31.20 -30.24
CA LEU A 549 -10.67 32.08 -29.23
C LEU A 549 -10.11 33.36 -29.88
N GLU A 550 -9.32 33.21 -30.94
CA GLU A 550 -8.60 34.30 -31.60
C GLU A 550 -9.48 35.13 -32.55
N HIS A 551 -10.58 34.56 -33.03
CA HIS A 551 -11.52 35.21 -33.96
C HIS A 551 -10.84 35.92 -35.17
N PRO A 552 -9.95 35.26 -35.94
CA PRO A 552 -9.33 35.86 -37.13
C PRO A 552 -10.36 36.30 -38.20
N PHE A 553 -11.54 35.68 -38.16
CA PHE A 553 -12.74 36.04 -38.91
C PHE A 553 -13.97 35.64 -38.12
N ARG A 554 -15.09 36.33 -38.38
CA ARG A 554 -16.38 36.08 -37.72
C ARG A 554 -17.43 35.62 -38.71
N ILE A 555 -18.50 35.01 -38.18
CA ILE A 555 -19.69 34.69 -38.99
C ILE A 555 -20.22 36.00 -39.59
N GLY A 556 -20.27 36.07 -40.92
CA GLY A 556 -20.66 37.26 -41.66
C GLY A 556 -19.54 37.90 -42.47
N ASP A 557 -18.28 37.64 -42.14
CA ASP A 557 -17.12 38.20 -42.84
C ASP A 557 -16.94 37.56 -44.23
N LEU A 558 -16.53 38.35 -45.22
CA LEU A 558 -16.07 37.89 -46.52
C LEU A 558 -14.58 37.59 -46.42
N VAL A 559 -14.22 36.32 -46.60
CA VAL A 559 -12.85 35.84 -46.41
C VAL A 559 -12.38 35.00 -47.60
N LYS A 560 -11.08 34.96 -47.81
CA LYS A 560 -10.40 33.97 -48.65
C LYS A 560 -9.38 33.23 -47.78
N ILE A 561 -9.51 31.92 -47.70
CA ILE A 561 -8.67 31.05 -46.85
C ILE A 561 -7.84 30.17 -47.80
N GLY A 562 -6.52 30.31 -47.77
CA GLY A 562 -5.61 29.61 -48.67
C GLY A 562 -5.98 29.79 -50.14
N ASP A 563 -6.00 28.69 -50.88
CA ASP A 563 -6.34 28.65 -52.31
C ASP A 563 -7.84 28.43 -52.57
N PHE A 564 -8.68 28.40 -51.55
CA PHE A 564 -10.13 28.27 -51.72
C PHE A 564 -10.74 29.58 -52.23
N ASP A 565 -11.90 29.48 -52.90
CA ASP A 565 -12.64 30.64 -53.40
C ASP A 565 -13.04 31.59 -52.26
N GLU A 566 -13.11 32.89 -52.58
CA GLU A 566 -13.62 33.88 -51.65
C GLU A 566 -15.10 33.59 -51.30
N GLY A 567 -15.45 33.76 -50.03
CA GLY A 567 -16.79 33.44 -49.57
C GLY A 567 -17.12 34.06 -48.22
N LYS A 568 -18.43 34.19 -47.96
CA LYS A 568 -18.94 34.70 -46.69
C LYS A 568 -18.97 33.59 -45.65
N VAL A 569 -18.36 33.79 -44.49
CA VAL A 569 -18.41 32.83 -43.38
C VAL A 569 -19.85 32.70 -42.90
N ILE A 570 -20.44 31.50 -43.02
CA ILE A 570 -21.82 31.23 -42.60
C ILE A 570 -21.89 30.52 -41.25
N ASN A 571 -20.87 29.74 -40.90
CA ASN A 571 -20.82 29.00 -39.65
C ASN A 571 -19.39 28.57 -39.33
N VAL A 572 -19.02 28.61 -38.06
CA VAL A 572 -17.78 28.02 -37.55
C VAL A 572 -18.20 26.93 -36.57
N THR A 573 -17.90 25.68 -36.93
CA THR A 573 -18.16 24.51 -36.06
C THR A 573 -16.86 24.05 -35.42
N TRP A 574 -16.96 23.17 -34.41
CA TRP A 574 -15.78 22.65 -33.71
C TRP A 574 -14.78 21.88 -34.61
N ARG A 575 -15.17 21.45 -35.82
CA ARG A 575 -14.28 20.75 -36.78
C ARG A 575 -14.08 21.43 -38.13
N SER A 576 -14.93 22.39 -38.50
CA SER A 576 -14.89 23.00 -39.83
C SER A 576 -15.47 24.40 -39.86
N VAL A 577 -14.88 25.24 -40.71
CA VAL A 577 -15.43 26.53 -41.14
C VAL A 577 -16.26 26.30 -42.40
N ARG A 578 -17.43 26.93 -42.47
CA ARG A 578 -18.29 26.90 -43.64
C ARG A 578 -18.32 28.28 -44.27
N ILE A 579 -17.93 28.38 -45.53
CA ILE A 579 -17.99 29.60 -46.32
C ILE A 579 -18.99 29.42 -47.47
N ARG A 580 -19.75 30.47 -47.79
CA ARG A 580 -20.64 30.51 -48.94
C ARG A 580 -20.04 31.40 -50.02
N THR A 581 -19.75 30.83 -51.19
CA THR A 581 -19.17 31.56 -52.32
C THR A 581 -20.20 32.49 -52.98
N PRO A 582 -19.78 33.47 -53.81
CA PRO A 582 -20.68 34.29 -54.62
C PRO A 582 -21.61 33.46 -55.52
N ASP A 583 -21.15 32.28 -55.98
CA ASP A 583 -21.93 31.33 -56.79
C ASP A 583 -22.90 30.48 -55.96
N ASN A 584 -23.08 30.81 -54.67
CA ASN A 584 -24.02 30.20 -53.74
C ASN A 584 -23.72 28.74 -53.35
N HIS A 585 -22.50 28.24 -53.57
CA HIS A 585 -22.05 26.95 -53.05
C HIS A 585 -21.47 27.09 -51.63
N ILE A 586 -21.53 26.02 -50.84
CA ILE A 586 -20.97 25.99 -49.47
C ILE A 586 -19.70 25.14 -49.47
N ILE A 587 -18.57 25.76 -49.13
CA ILE A 587 -17.29 25.07 -48.94
C ILE A 587 -17.13 24.76 -47.46
N TYR A 588 -16.80 23.50 -47.15
CA TYR A 588 -16.52 23.01 -45.80
C TYR A 588 -15.01 22.85 -45.64
N ILE A 589 -14.38 23.80 -44.94
CA ILE A 589 -12.93 23.81 -44.74
C ILE A 589 -12.67 23.21 -43.35
N PRO A 590 -11.91 22.10 -43.23
CA PRO A 590 -11.46 21.58 -41.95
C PRO A 590 -10.70 22.65 -41.16
N ASN A 591 -10.93 22.74 -39.85
CA ASN A 591 -10.33 23.79 -39.03
C ASN A 591 -8.80 23.72 -39.03
N SER A 592 -8.19 22.53 -39.14
CA SER A 592 -6.73 22.40 -39.23
C SER A 592 -6.18 23.12 -40.46
N ILE A 593 -6.83 22.90 -41.61
CA ILE A 593 -6.47 23.55 -42.87
C ILE A 593 -6.74 25.06 -42.77
N ALA A 594 -7.87 25.48 -42.20
CA ALA A 594 -8.19 26.90 -42.06
C ALA A 594 -7.22 27.66 -41.15
N ALA A 595 -6.73 27.01 -40.09
CA ALA A 595 -5.76 27.62 -39.17
C ALA A 595 -4.34 27.64 -39.75
N GLU A 596 -3.95 26.65 -40.55
CA GLU A 596 -2.63 26.60 -41.19
C GLU A 596 -2.54 27.47 -42.45
N SER A 597 -3.67 27.83 -43.07
CA SER A 597 -3.72 28.61 -44.31
C SER A 597 -3.67 30.12 -44.08
N ILE A 598 -3.04 30.84 -45.01
CA ILE A 598 -3.11 32.30 -45.06
C ILE A 598 -4.57 32.73 -45.24
N THR A 599 -5.07 33.61 -44.37
CA THR A 599 -6.45 34.09 -44.42
C THR A 599 -6.51 35.57 -44.71
N HIS A 600 -7.14 35.95 -45.81
CA HIS A 600 -7.50 37.33 -46.13
C HIS A 600 -8.92 37.61 -45.65
N ASN A 601 -9.08 38.51 -44.70
CA ASN A 601 -10.39 39.00 -44.27
C ASN A 601 -10.67 40.35 -44.95
N PHE A 602 -11.57 40.37 -45.92
CA PHE A 602 -11.90 41.57 -46.69
C PHE A 602 -12.96 42.43 -46.02
N THR A 603 -13.71 41.89 -45.07
CA THR A 603 -14.72 42.67 -44.33
C THR A 603 -14.66 42.34 -42.84
N PRO A 604 -13.57 42.70 -42.14
CA PRO A 604 -13.44 42.42 -40.72
C PRO A 604 -14.58 43.10 -39.94
N SER A 605 -15.39 42.31 -39.25
CA SER A 605 -16.45 42.81 -38.38
C SER A 605 -15.88 43.25 -37.03
N LEU A 606 -15.62 44.55 -36.89
CA LEU A 606 -15.11 45.18 -35.67
C LEU A 606 -16.25 45.43 -34.67
N GLU A 607 -16.63 44.41 -33.90
CA GLU A 607 -17.42 44.60 -32.67
C GLU A 607 -16.58 44.13 -31.47
N GLY A 608 -16.01 45.08 -30.73
CA GLY A 608 -15.10 44.88 -29.61
C GLY A 608 -14.34 46.17 -29.30
N ARG A 609 -13.75 46.29 -28.10
CA ARG A 609 -13.26 47.54 -27.45
C ARG A 609 -12.23 48.39 -28.23
N ASP A 610 -11.77 47.95 -29.39
CA ASP A 610 -10.95 48.72 -30.34
C ASP A 610 -11.79 49.36 -31.46
N SER A 611 -12.96 49.91 -31.12
CA SER A 611 -13.77 50.73 -32.03
C SER A 611 -13.14 52.11 -32.34
N ILE A 612 -11.92 52.35 -31.89
CA ILE A 612 -11.17 53.58 -32.14
C ILE A 612 -10.37 53.38 -33.43
N ARG A 613 -10.88 53.96 -34.52
CA ARG A 613 -10.27 54.14 -35.86
C ARG A 613 -10.50 53.06 -36.92
N VAL A 614 -11.73 52.90 -37.44
CA VAL A 614 -11.92 52.65 -38.89
C VAL A 614 -13.26 53.23 -39.36
N LYS A 615 -13.40 54.57 -39.35
CA LYS A 615 -14.41 55.24 -40.21
C LYS A 615 -13.90 55.34 -41.67
N ASP A 616 -12.68 54.91 -41.92
CA ASP A 616 -11.99 54.92 -43.22
C ASP A 616 -11.92 53.51 -43.81
N LYS A 617 -13.06 52.85 -44.07
CA LYS A 617 -13.05 51.61 -44.87
C LYS A 617 -12.78 51.98 -46.32
N LYS A 618 -11.50 52.00 -46.69
CA LYS A 618 -11.03 52.32 -48.04
C LYS A 618 -10.38 51.06 -48.61
N PHE A 619 -11.02 50.45 -49.61
CA PHE A 619 -10.46 49.29 -50.31
C PHE A 619 -9.87 49.74 -51.63
N ILE A 620 -8.67 49.29 -51.96
CA ILE A 620 -8.05 49.66 -53.24
C ILE A 620 -8.53 48.67 -54.31
N LEU A 621 -9.19 49.21 -55.32
CA LEU A 621 -9.49 48.53 -56.57
C LEU A 621 -8.38 48.90 -57.57
N SER A 622 -7.54 47.92 -57.95
CA SER A 622 -6.55 48.08 -59.01
C SER A 622 -6.99 47.34 -60.27
N PHE A 623 -6.87 48.00 -61.42
CA PHE A 623 -7.04 47.40 -62.74
C PHE A 623 -6.14 48.12 -63.77
N THR A 624 -5.85 47.44 -64.87
CA THR A 624 -4.97 47.97 -65.92
C THR A 624 -5.77 48.44 -67.12
N VAL A 625 -5.54 49.67 -67.56
CA VAL A 625 -6.13 50.27 -68.76
C VAL A 625 -5.06 50.38 -69.84
N ASP A 626 -5.33 49.84 -71.02
CA ASP A 626 -4.45 49.96 -72.19
C ASP A 626 -4.95 51.05 -73.14
N VAL A 627 -4.05 51.90 -73.61
CA VAL A 627 -4.35 53.03 -74.51
C VAL A 627 -3.31 53.09 -75.64
N CYS A 628 -3.64 53.71 -76.78
CA CYS A 628 -2.66 53.93 -77.86
C CYS A 628 -1.52 54.87 -77.40
N PRO A 629 -0.25 54.58 -77.75
CA PRO A 629 0.93 55.32 -77.29
C PRO A 629 1.19 56.64 -78.04
N GLU A 630 0.30 57.05 -78.95
CA GLU A 630 0.45 58.28 -79.76
C GLU A 630 0.31 59.57 -78.93
N GLU A 631 -0.32 59.47 -77.77
CA GLU A 631 -0.62 60.61 -76.90
C GLU A 631 0.35 60.69 -75.72
N GLU A 632 0.67 61.91 -75.28
CA GLU A 632 1.58 62.11 -74.16
C GLU A 632 1.03 61.49 -72.87
N PRO A 633 1.84 60.78 -72.06
CA PRO A 633 1.36 60.15 -70.82
C PRO A 633 0.70 61.12 -69.85
N SER A 634 1.15 62.37 -69.81
CA SER A 634 0.57 63.47 -69.02
C SER A 634 -0.89 63.74 -69.40
N LYS A 635 -1.21 63.67 -70.70
CA LYS A 635 -2.56 63.92 -71.23
C LYS A 635 -3.50 62.75 -70.93
N ILE A 636 -3.03 61.50 -71.10
CA ILE A 636 -3.82 60.30 -70.77
C ILE A 636 -4.10 60.21 -69.27
N LYS A 637 -3.10 60.50 -68.43
CA LYS A 637 -3.28 60.54 -66.97
C LYS A 637 -4.38 61.52 -66.58
N ARG A 638 -4.37 62.74 -67.13
CA ARG A 638 -5.42 63.74 -66.87
C ARG A 638 -6.81 63.27 -67.33
N ILE A 639 -6.92 62.64 -68.49
CA ILE A 639 -8.20 62.10 -68.99
C ILE A 639 -8.75 61.02 -68.06
N LEU A 640 -7.89 60.13 -67.56
CA LEU A 640 -8.28 59.08 -66.63
C LEU A 640 -8.64 59.65 -65.24
N GLU A 641 -7.92 60.66 -64.74
CA GLU A 641 -8.27 61.40 -63.52
C GLU A 641 -9.66 62.05 -63.65
N GLU A 642 -9.91 62.78 -64.74
CA GLU A 642 -11.21 63.40 -65.02
C GLU A 642 -12.34 62.36 -65.15
N ALA A 643 -12.07 61.19 -65.72
CA ALA A 643 -13.03 60.10 -65.80
C ALA A 643 -13.40 59.57 -64.41
N ILE A 644 -12.40 59.29 -63.57
CA ILE A 644 -12.60 58.79 -62.21
C ILE A 644 -13.31 59.83 -61.34
N GLU A 645 -12.92 61.10 -61.40
CA GLU A 645 -13.58 62.19 -60.69
C GLU A 645 -15.05 62.35 -61.07
N LYS A 646 -15.36 62.22 -62.36
CA LYS A 646 -16.73 62.32 -62.83
C LYS A 646 -17.59 61.18 -62.28
N ILE A 647 -17.09 59.96 -62.34
CA ILE A 647 -17.80 58.77 -61.85
C ILE A 647 -17.94 58.82 -60.32
N ALA A 648 -16.92 59.28 -59.61
CA ALA A 648 -16.98 59.44 -58.15
C ALA A 648 -18.02 60.50 -57.71
N ARG A 649 -18.28 61.53 -58.53
CA ARG A 649 -19.38 62.49 -58.30
C ARG A 649 -20.76 61.85 -58.52
N GLU A 650 -20.87 60.91 -59.44
CA GLU A 650 -22.11 60.19 -59.75
C GLU A 650 -22.38 59.04 -58.75
N ASN A 651 -21.33 58.43 -58.20
CA ASN A 651 -21.43 57.36 -57.21
C ASN A 651 -20.52 57.62 -55.99
N GLN A 652 -21.15 57.99 -54.88
CA GLN A 652 -20.48 58.29 -53.60
C GLN A 652 -19.66 57.11 -53.02
N GLY A 653 -19.82 55.89 -53.52
CA GLY A 653 -19.05 54.73 -53.06
C GLY A 653 -17.65 54.60 -53.67
N ILE A 654 -17.31 55.41 -54.68
CA ILE A 654 -15.96 55.54 -55.23
C ILE A 654 -15.31 56.76 -54.59
N LEU A 655 -14.23 56.54 -53.85
CA LEU A 655 -13.61 57.54 -52.99
C LEU A 655 -12.45 58.22 -53.71
N LEU A 656 -12.46 59.56 -53.69
CA LEU A 656 -11.36 60.40 -54.19
C LEU A 656 -10.29 60.68 -53.14
N GLU A 657 -10.50 60.27 -51.89
CA GLU A 657 -9.51 60.32 -50.83
C GLU A 657 -9.26 58.91 -50.27
N PRO A 658 -8.03 58.38 -50.30
CA PRO A 658 -6.82 58.95 -50.89
C PRO A 658 -6.95 59.13 -52.42
N GLU A 659 -6.19 60.08 -52.97
CA GLU A 659 -6.22 60.40 -54.40
C GLU A 659 -6.02 59.15 -55.26
N PRO A 660 -6.81 58.97 -56.34
CA PRO A 660 -6.61 57.89 -57.29
C PRO A 660 -5.19 57.89 -57.83
N VAL A 661 -4.51 56.74 -57.75
CA VAL A 661 -3.13 56.62 -58.22
C VAL A 661 -3.16 56.02 -59.62
N ILE A 662 -2.72 56.81 -60.59
CA ILE A 662 -2.57 56.38 -61.99
C ILE A 662 -1.09 56.29 -62.31
N LYS A 663 -0.59 55.08 -62.53
CA LYS A 663 0.80 54.80 -62.87
C LYS A 663 0.92 54.36 -64.32
N PHE A 664 1.78 55.04 -65.07
CA PHE A 664 2.19 54.54 -66.37
C PHE A 664 3.17 53.38 -66.17
N LEU A 665 2.79 52.17 -66.59
CA LEU A 665 3.60 50.96 -66.47
C LEU A 665 4.60 50.78 -67.62
N GLY A 666 4.46 51.57 -68.69
CA GLY A 666 5.30 51.51 -69.89
C GLY A 666 4.50 51.17 -71.15
N ILE A 667 5.23 50.99 -72.26
CA ILE A 667 4.66 50.56 -73.54
C ILE A 667 4.93 49.06 -73.69
N ARG A 668 3.90 48.29 -74.00
CA ARG A 668 3.98 46.85 -74.28
C ARG A 668 3.50 46.55 -75.69
N GLU A 669 4.03 45.49 -76.28
CA GLU A 669 3.51 44.95 -77.54
C GLU A 669 2.18 44.22 -77.26
N HIS A 670 1.14 44.56 -78.02
CA HIS A 670 -0.18 43.95 -77.85
C HIS A 670 -0.23 42.59 -78.58
N SER A 671 -0.91 41.61 -78.01
CA SER A 671 -0.97 40.22 -78.53
C SER A 671 -1.53 40.11 -79.96
N ALA A 672 -2.24 41.14 -80.41
CA ALA A 672 -2.83 41.24 -81.75
C ALA A 672 -2.03 42.11 -82.74
N GLY A 673 -0.80 42.54 -82.38
CA GLY A 673 0.04 43.46 -83.14
C GLY A 673 -0.13 44.93 -82.70
N GLY A 674 0.95 45.72 -82.80
CA GLY A 674 1.01 47.12 -82.38
C GLY A 674 1.51 47.35 -80.95
N TYR A 675 1.74 48.62 -80.60
CA TYR A 675 2.19 49.03 -79.26
C TYR A 675 1.02 49.63 -78.47
N VAL A 676 0.90 49.30 -77.20
CA VAL A 676 -0.08 49.90 -76.26
C VAL A 676 0.63 50.45 -75.03
N ALA A 677 0.23 51.64 -74.60
CA ALA A 677 0.63 52.25 -73.35
C ALA A 677 -0.25 51.70 -72.23
N GLN A 678 0.35 51.01 -71.24
CA GLN A 678 -0.36 50.40 -70.13
C GLN A 678 -0.36 51.31 -68.91
N TYR A 679 -1.53 51.55 -68.33
CA TYR A 679 -1.72 52.34 -67.12
C TYR A 679 -2.35 51.48 -66.03
N GLU A 680 -1.75 51.46 -64.84
CA GLU A 680 -2.38 50.91 -63.64
C GLU A 680 -3.18 51.99 -62.95
N VAL A 681 -4.48 51.75 -62.79
CA VAL A 681 -5.42 52.65 -62.14
C VAL A 681 -5.80 52.03 -60.80
N MET A 682 -5.44 52.70 -59.71
CA MET A 682 -5.80 52.33 -58.34
C MET A 682 -6.78 53.35 -57.78
N VAL A 683 -7.99 52.90 -57.47
CA VAL A 683 -9.07 53.74 -56.91
C VAL A 683 -9.54 53.16 -55.59
N SER A 684 -9.82 54.02 -54.61
CA SER A 684 -10.38 53.59 -53.34
C SER A 684 -11.90 53.44 -53.44
N ILE A 685 -12.47 52.36 -52.89
CA ILE A 685 -13.91 52.11 -52.81
C ILE A 685 -14.33 51.93 -51.35
N GLU A 686 -15.58 52.28 -51.04
CA GLU A 686 -16.13 52.23 -49.68
C GLU A 686 -16.53 50.80 -49.25
N ASP A 687 -17.12 50.03 -50.17
CA ASP A 687 -17.66 48.69 -49.88
C ASP A 687 -17.08 47.63 -50.83
N TYR A 688 -16.23 46.75 -50.28
CA TYR A 688 -15.66 45.62 -51.01
C TYR A 688 -16.73 44.70 -51.63
N LYS A 689 -17.91 44.57 -51.01
CA LYS A 689 -18.99 43.71 -51.53
C LYS A 689 -19.51 44.17 -52.89
N LYS A 690 -19.38 45.47 -53.19
CA LYS A 690 -19.80 46.08 -54.45
C LYS A 690 -18.65 46.22 -55.44
N LYS A 691 -17.48 45.60 -55.18
CA LYS A 691 -16.29 45.65 -56.04
C LYS A 691 -16.60 45.44 -57.52
N LYS A 692 -17.38 44.41 -57.87
CA LYS A 692 -17.76 44.13 -59.27
C LYS A 692 -18.57 45.27 -59.87
N ALA A 693 -19.59 45.76 -59.16
CA ALA A 693 -20.42 46.87 -59.61
C ALA A 693 -19.62 48.19 -59.77
N TYR A 694 -18.71 48.50 -58.84
CA TYR A 694 -17.84 49.68 -58.98
C TYR A 694 -16.84 49.53 -60.13
N SER A 695 -16.31 48.32 -60.33
CA SER A 695 -15.42 48.02 -61.46
C SER A 695 -16.12 48.23 -62.79
N ASP A 696 -17.34 47.73 -62.96
CA ASP A 696 -18.11 47.89 -64.20
C ASP A 696 -18.39 49.37 -64.50
N GLN A 697 -18.79 50.14 -63.49
CA GLN A 697 -19.04 51.58 -63.64
C GLN A 697 -17.77 52.38 -63.97
N LEU A 698 -16.64 52.03 -63.35
CA LEU A 698 -15.34 52.65 -63.64
C LEU A 698 -14.92 52.35 -65.08
N TRP A 699 -15.08 51.11 -65.53
CA TRP A 699 -14.78 50.72 -66.91
C TRP A 699 -15.67 51.45 -67.93
N ASP A 700 -16.98 51.53 -67.70
CA ASP A 700 -17.91 52.24 -68.58
C ASP A 700 -17.57 53.73 -68.69
N GLY A 701 -17.24 54.38 -67.57
CA GLY A 701 -16.90 55.79 -67.57
C GLY A 701 -15.53 56.09 -68.18
N ILE A 702 -14.53 55.24 -67.92
CA ILE A 702 -13.22 55.31 -68.58
C ILE A 702 -13.35 55.12 -70.08
N TRP A 703 -14.12 54.12 -70.51
CA TRP A 703 -14.40 53.88 -71.93
C TRP A 703 -15.01 55.11 -72.60
N ASN A 704 -16.05 55.68 -71.99
CA ASN A 704 -16.73 56.85 -72.54
C ASN A 704 -15.81 58.09 -72.67
N GLN A 705 -14.89 58.30 -71.73
CA GLN A 705 -13.97 59.43 -71.78
C GLN A 705 -12.81 59.22 -72.75
N LEU A 706 -12.21 58.03 -72.76
CA LEU A 706 -11.18 57.70 -73.74
C LEU A 706 -11.73 57.68 -75.18
N SER A 707 -13.00 57.29 -75.36
CA SER A 707 -13.68 57.34 -76.67
C SER A 707 -13.87 58.78 -77.15
N LYS A 708 -14.37 59.67 -76.27
CA LYS A 708 -14.55 61.10 -76.59
C LYS A 708 -13.24 61.83 -76.87
N ALA A 709 -12.15 61.43 -76.20
CA ALA A 709 -10.83 61.98 -76.43
C ALA A 709 -10.15 61.42 -77.70
N GLY A 710 -10.77 60.45 -78.39
CA GLY A 710 -10.19 59.82 -79.58
C GLY A 710 -9.02 58.87 -79.27
N CYS A 711 -8.84 58.50 -78.00
CA CYS A 711 -7.74 57.66 -77.52
C CYS A 711 -8.05 56.15 -77.60
N LEU A 712 -9.32 55.78 -77.84
CA LEU A 712 -9.73 54.43 -78.21
C LEU A 712 -9.73 54.30 -79.73
N ARG A 713 -8.54 54.28 -80.34
CA ARG A 713 -8.41 53.84 -81.74
C ARG A 713 -8.17 52.34 -81.76
N SER A 714 -8.72 51.70 -82.80
CA SER A 714 -8.27 50.38 -83.21
C SER A 714 -6.75 50.43 -83.38
N ALA A 715 -6.01 49.49 -82.79
CA ALA A 715 -4.57 49.34 -83.01
C ALA A 715 -4.18 49.12 -84.49
N PHE A 716 -5.18 48.99 -85.37
CA PHE A 716 -5.04 48.93 -86.83
C PHE A 716 -5.28 50.31 -87.46
N ALA A 717 -4.24 51.10 -87.62
CA ALA A 717 -4.16 52.19 -88.60
C ALA A 717 -2.69 52.56 -88.85
N GLY A 718 -2.03 51.84 -89.76
CA GLY A 718 -0.65 52.09 -90.18
C GLY A 718 0.07 50.80 -90.51
#